data_AF-A0A2T1CPU1-F1
#
_entry.id   AF-A0A2T1CPU1-F1
#
_cell.length_a   1.000
_cell.length_b   1.000
_cell.length_c   1.000
_cell.angle_alpha   90.00
_cell.angle_beta   90.00
_cell.angle_gamma   90.00
#
_symmetry.space_group_name_H-M   'P 1'
#
loop_
_entity.id
_entity.type
_entity.pdbx_description
1 polymer ?
#
loop_
_entity_poly.entity_id
_entity_poly.type
_entity_poly.pdbx_seq_one_letter_code
_entity_poly.pdbx_strand_id
1 'polypeptide(L)'
;MELSPTKKALLALKKMQSKLETLENAKHEPIAVVGMDCRFPGANNPEEFWQLLQEGKDAITSVPDDRWNEQDCDLGTNTLEKIGTSYGGFVAHLKEFDPSFFRIAPKEAVSIDPQQRLLLEVSWSALENAAISADRVQGSQTGVFIGIAAVDYWHQLLSRNNAEIDAYLTTGNTHSLASGRISHFFNFTGSSISLDTACSSSLVAVHLAIKSLRDRECNMALAGGVNRLISPKISLNFAQAKMLSPDGKCKTFDESANGFVRSEGCGMVVLKRLSDAIADQDNIRAILLGSATNQDGRTSSITTPSSLSQQAVIKQALVNSKVTASQVSYLETHGTGTALGDAIELEALTQVFQDNEELILGAVKTNIGHLEAAAGIVSLIKTVLALENKSIPANLHLKQPNSNVEWQKLPFKLPQKAIAWHQTGQPRIAGISSFGFSGTNAHLVVKEAKELVDDLKETGTRKKDLYLFTLSAKSNKALRQLASNYLEYIQSHPHLLIEDICYTVNIGRSHFNHRLGMSVTSIIDLQSKLAQYLTQETTSQVWQGKLNLNQDAKLALIVKPENQELKELIESIIDSLVAVDMADIYWEIGDRQTINNQQKKYIFSPTNDQLNNWQILINGLGQLYILGIKINWQVLSDFSGGKKITLPNYPFQRSIYWLDSTMSNEQ
;
A
#
# COMPACT_ATOMS: atom_id res chain seq x y z
N MET A 1 -52.97 14.23 20.42
CA MET A 1 -53.53 12.88 20.21
C MET A 1 -52.49 11.86 20.64
N GLU A 2 -52.73 11.13 21.73
CA GLU A 2 -51.85 10.03 22.12
C GLU A 2 -51.97 8.86 21.13
N LEU A 3 -50.84 8.33 20.67
CA LEU A 3 -50.81 7.12 19.84
C LEU A 3 -51.44 5.95 20.59
N SER A 4 -52.29 5.16 19.91
CA SER A 4 -52.87 3.95 20.49
C SER A 4 -51.77 2.98 20.95
N PRO A 5 -52.01 2.14 21.98
CA PRO A 5 -51.05 1.14 22.44
C PRO A 5 -50.50 0.26 21.31
N THR A 6 -51.34 -0.11 20.35
CA THR A 6 -50.98 -0.86 19.14
C THR A 6 -50.05 -0.09 18.20
N LYS A 7 -50.29 1.21 17.99
CA LYS A 7 -49.38 2.06 17.19
C LYS A 7 -48.04 2.27 17.88
N LYS A 8 -48.02 2.44 19.21
CA LYS A 8 -46.78 2.51 20.02
C LYS A 8 -45.98 1.21 19.92
N ALA A 9 -46.63 0.05 20.01
CA ALA A 9 -45.99 -1.27 19.85
C ALA A 9 -45.42 -1.49 18.44
N LEU A 10 -46.17 -1.13 17.38
CA LEU A 10 -45.69 -1.23 16.01
C LEU A 10 -44.47 -0.34 15.73
N LEU A 11 -44.47 0.89 16.28
CA LEU A 11 -43.33 1.81 16.14
C LEU A 11 -42.09 1.29 16.88
N ALA A 12 -42.27 0.71 18.07
CA ALA A 12 -41.21 0.07 18.84
C ALA A 12 -40.64 -1.15 18.11
N LEU A 13 -41.49 -2.00 17.51
CA LEU A 13 -41.06 -3.14 16.68
C LEU A 13 -40.27 -2.69 15.46
N LYS A 14 -40.74 -1.68 14.71
CA LYS A 14 -39.99 -1.11 13.57
C LYS A 14 -38.64 -0.55 14.00
N LYS A 15 -38.58 0.15 15.14
CA LYS A 15 -37.34 0.68 15.70
C LYS A 15 -36.38 -0.43 16.13
N MET A 16 -36.89 -1.51 16.73
CA MET A 16 -36.09 -2.70 17.08
C MET A 16 -35.57 -3.43 15.84
N GLN A 17 -36.41 -3.64 14.82
CA GLN A 17 -36.01 -4.27 13.55
C GLN A 17 -34.93 -3.44 12.84
N SER A 18 -35.13 -2.13 12.71
CA SER A 18 -34.13 -1.23 12.13
C SER A 18 -32.82 -1.22 12.93
N LYS A 19 -32.89 -1.28 14.27
CA LYS A 19 -31.70 -1.39 15.11
C LYS A 19 -30.99 -2.74 14.92
N LEU A 20 -31.72 -3.84 14.83
CA LEU A 20 -31.16 -5.17 14.56
C LEU A 20 -30.47 -5.21 13.19
N GLU A 21 -31.13 -4.71 12.15
CA GLU A 21 -30.59 -4.64 10.79
C GLU A 21 -29.32 -3.79 10.74
N THR A 22 -29.29 -2.65 11.45
CA THR A 22 -28.10 -1.80 11.56
C THR A 22 -26.94 -2.54 12.24
N LEU A 23 -27.22 -3.27 13.32
CA LEU A 23 -26.20 -4.04 14.05
C LEU A 23 -25.69 -5.23 13.23
N GLU A 24 -26.55 -5.92 12.49
CA GLU A 24 -26.16 -6.99 11.58
C GLU A 24 -25.34 -6.47 10.40
N ASN A 25 -25.73 -5.32 9.84
CA ASN A 25 -24.98 -4.68 8.76
C ASN A 25 -23.60 -4.22 9.23
N ALA A 26 -23.47 -3.70 10.45
CA ALA A 26 -22.17 -3.31 11.02
C ALA A 26 -21.22 -4.52 11.18
N LYS A 27 -21.74 -5.68 11.60
CA LYS A 27 -20.93 -6.91 11.77
C LYS A 27 -20.36 -7.46 10.45
N HIS A 28 -21.06 -7.23 9.35
CA HIS A 28 -20.68 -7.70 8.01
C HIS A 28 -20.34 -6.54 7.08
N GLU A 29 -20.03 -5.37 7.62
CA GLU A 29 -19.70 -4.20 6.81
C GLU A 29 -18.49 -4.53 5.94
N PRO A 30 -18.60 -4.36 4.60
CA PRO A 30 -17.47 -4.60 3.72
C PRO A 30 -16.34 -3.62 3.98
N ILE A 31 -15.10 -4.07 3.82
CA ILE A 31 -13.91 -3.25 4.01
C ILE A 31 -13.30 -2.95 2.64
N ALA A 32 -13.08 -1.68 2.32
CA ALA A 32 -12.44 -1.26 1.09
C ALA A 32 -10.92 -1.30 1.23
N VAL A 33 -10.24 -1.82 0.21
CA VAL A 33 -8.82 -1.55 -0.03
C VAL A 33 -8.74 -0.23 -0.77
N VAL A 34 -8.21 0.81 -0.13
CA VAL A 34 -8.15 2.17 -0.70
C VAL A 34 -6.76 2.55 -1.21
N GLY A 35 -5.74 1.78 -0.83
CA GLY A 35 -4.39 1.89 -1.39
C GLY A 35 -3.53 0.70 -0.98
N MET A 36 -2.43 0.49 -1.69
CA MET A 36 -1.44 -0.54 -1.37
C MET A 36 -0.08 -0.19 -1.96
N ASP A 37 0.97 -0.76 -1.39
CA ASP A 37 2.30 -0.73 -1.99
C ASP A 37 3.09 -2.01 -1.63
N CYS A 38 4.13 -2.30 -2.42
CA CYS A 38 4.95 -3.48 -2.21
C CYS A 38 6.40 -3.35 -2.70
N ARG A 39 7.29 -4.13 -2.10
CA ARG A 39 8.62 -4.46 -2.63
C ARG A 39 8.74 -5.98 -2.64
N PHE A 40 8.77 -6.57 -3.83
CA PHE A 40 8.86 -8.01 -4.07
C PHE A 40 10.04 -8.30 -5.00
N PRO A 41 10.50 -9.55 -5.09
CA PRO A 41 11.57 -9.92 -6.02
C PRO A 41 11.18 -9.51 -7.45
N GLY A 42 12.04 -8.72 -8.09
CA GLY A 42 11.82 -8.19 -9.44
C GLY A 42 10.76 -7.08 -9.57
N ALA A 43 10.20 -6.56 -8.47
CA ALA A 43 9.18 -5.51 -8.52
C ALA A 43 9.22 -4.55 -7.32
N ASN A 44 9.30 -3.25 -7.60
CA ASN A 44 9.38 -2.20 -6.58
C ASN A 44 8.05 -1.49 -6.29
N ASN A 45 6.95 -1.88 -6.92
CA ASN A 45 5.61 -1.32 -6.72
C ASN A 45 4.56 -2.28 -7.30
N PRO A 46 3.25 -2.06 -7.04
CA PRO A 46 2.19 -2.90 -7.57
C PRO A 46 2.15 -2.99 -9.10
N GLU A 47 2.50 -1.92 -9.80
CA GLU A 47 2.49 -1.85 -11.27
C GLU A 47 3.60 -2.74 -11.89
N GLU A 48 4.83 -2.63 -11.40
CA GLU A 48 5.96 -3.51 -11.77
C GLU A 48 5.64 -4.97 -11.41
N PHE A 49 4.98 -5.20 -10.27
CA PHE A 49 4.60 -6.54 -9.86
C PHE A 49 3.56 -7.15 -10.79
N TRP A 50 2.56 -6.36 -11.19
CA TRP A 50 1.59 -6.79 -12.19
C TRP A 50 2.24 -7.12 -13.53
N GLN A 51 3.18 -6.28 -14.00
CA GLN A 51 3.92 -6.54 -15.23
C GLN A 51 4.70 -7.86 -15.15
N LEU A 52 5.39 -8.11 -14.04
CA LEU A 52 6.10 -9.37 -13.79
C LEU A 52 5.17 -10.58 -13.88
N LEU A 53 3.99 -10.50 -13.26
CA LEU A 53 2.98 -11.56 -13.28
C LEU A 53 2.40 -11.78 -14.68
N GLN A 54 2.09 -10.70 -15.40
CA GLN A 54 1.51 -10.74 -16.74
C GLN A 54 2.49 -11.38 -17.74
N GLU A 55 3.78 -11.06 -17.63
CA GLU A 55 4.84 -11.61 -18.46
C GLU A 55 5.19 -13.06 -18.09
N GLY A 56 4.63 -13.60 -16.99
CA GLY A 56 4.92 -14.95 -16.51
C GLY A 56 6.36 -15.13 -16.05
N LYS A 57 6.96 -14.07 -15.50
CA LYS A 57 8.36 -14.07 -15.04
C LYS A 57 8.53 -14.83 -13.73
N ASP A 58 9.66 -15.53 -13.67
CA ASP A 58 10.20 -16.20 -12.48
C ASP A 58 11.31 -15.32 -11.91
N ALA A 59 11.10 -14.82 -10.69
CA ALA A 59 11.98 -13.86 -10.02
C ALA A 59 12.97 -14.53 -9.06
N ILE A 60 13.04 -15.86 -9.04
CA ILE A 60 13.99 -16.57 -8.20
C ILE A 60 15.37 -16.56 -8.84
N THR A 61 16.35 -16.14 -8.05
CA THR A 61 17.76 -16.07 -8.45
C THR A 61 18.61 -16.95 -7.55
N SER A 62 19.90 -17.07 -7.88
CA SER A 62 20.88 -17.49 -6.89
C SER A 62 20.97 -16.48 -5.74
N VAL A 63 21.45 -16.90 -4.58
CA VAL A 63 21.76 -15.99 -3.47
C VAL A 63 22.73 -14.90 -3.95
N PRO A 64 22.42 -13.61 -3.74
CA PRO A 64 23.35 -12.53 -4.09
C PRO A 64 24.60 -12.52 -3.21
N ASP A 65 25.73 -12.12 -3.79
CA ASP A 65 27.04 -12.06 -3.11
C ASP A 65 27.05 -11.15 -1.86
N ASP A 66 26.13 -10.20 -1.77
CA ASP A 66 26.03 -9.27 -0.64
C ASP A 66 25.30 -9.84 0.59
N ARG A 67 24.83 -11.10 0.51
CA ARG A 67 24.08 -11.82 1.56
C ARG A 67 24.95 -12.79 2.36
N TRP A 68 25.34 -13.89 1.73
CA TRP A 68 26.20 -14.93 2.30
C TRP A 68 26.81 -15.76 1.16
N ASN A 69 27.93 -16.42 1.44
CA ASN A 69 28.65 -17.25 0.48
C ASN A 69 28.53 -18.75 0.84
N GLU A 70 29.10 -19.63 0.00
CA GLU A 70 29.05 -21.08 0.22
C GLU A 70 29.71 -21.54 1.53
N GLN A 71 30.72 -20.82 2.02
CA GLN A 71 31.41 -21.16 3.27
C GLN A 71 30.51 -20.90 4.48
N ASP A 72 29.68 -19.86 4.43
CA ASP A 72 28.68 -19.55 5.47
C ASP A 72 27.59 -20.63 5.57
N CYS A 73 27.44 -21.44 4.52
CA CYS A 73 26.48 -22.54 4.43
C CYS A 73 27.08 -23.91 4.76
N ASP A 74 28.37 -24.00 5.08
CA ASP A 74 29.04 -25.29 5.30
C ASP A 74 28.84 -25.81 6.72
N LEU A 75 27.84 -26.68 6.90
CA LEU A 75 27.60 -27.41 8.15
C LEU A 75 28.35 -28.76 8.22
N GLY A 76 29.24 -29.05 7.27
CA GLY A 76 29.84 -30.38 7.12
C GLY A 76 28.85 -31.45 6.62
N THR A 77 27.73 -31.03 6.00
CA THR A 77 26.62 -31.89 5.58
C THR A 77 26.59 -32.16 4.06
N ASN A 78 25.68 -33.02 3.62
CA ASN A 78 25.56 -33.56 2.26
C ASN A 78 25.18 -32.49 1.20
N THR A 79 25.51 -32.73 -0.07
CA THR A 79 25.38 -31.76 -1.18
C THR A 79 23.95 -31.24 -1.41
N LEU A 80 22.92 -32.06 -1.18
CA LEU A 80 21.52 -31.66 -1.42
C LEU A 80 21.03 -30.54 -0.50
N GLU A 81 21.52 -30.48 0.75
CA GLU A 81 21.19 -29.40 1.68
C GLU A 81 21.82 -28.08 1.24
N LYS A 82 23.02 -28.14 0.66
CA LYS A 82 23.72 -26.97 0.10
C LYS A 82 22.93 -26.37 -1.06
N ILE A 83 22.43 -27.19 -2.00
CA ILE A 83 21.68 -26.70 -3.17
C ILE A 83 20.37 -26.01 -2.77
N GLY A 84 19.65 -26.52 -1.77
CA GLY A 84 18.41 -25.89 -1.27
C GLY A 84 18.60 -24.50 -0.64
N THR A 85 19.83 -24.13 -0.31
CA THR A 85 20.20 -22.81 0.23
C THR A 85 20.80 -21.86 -0.79
N SER A 86 20.99 -22.31 -2.04
CA SER A 86 21.63 -21.54 -3.12
C SER A 86 20.67 -20.63 -3.89
N TYR A 87 19.35 -20.74 -3.65
CA TYR A 87 18.33 -20.01 -4.39
C TYR A 87 17.36 -19.26 -3.46
N GLY A 88 16.82 -18.15 -3.97
CA GLY A 88 15.81 -17.36 -3.26
C GLY A 88 15.23 -16.24 -4.11
N GLY A 89 14.10 -15.69 -3.66
CA GLY A 89 13.60 -14.41 -4.15
C GLY A 89 14.16 -13.28 -3.29
N PHE A 90 14.86 -12.32 -3.90
CA PHE A 90 15.53 -11.24 -3.17
C PHE A 90 15.02 -9.88 -3.57
N VAL A 91 14.87 -9.00 -2.57
CA VAL A 91 14.55 -7.59 -2.76
C VAL A 91 15.82 -6.78 -2.63
N ALA A 92 16.01 -5.79 -3.50
CA ALA A 92 17.18 -4.92 -3.51
C ALA A 92 17.33 -4.11 -2.21
N HIS A 93 18.45 -3.39 -2.10
CA HIS A 93 18.67 -2.37 -1.08
C HIS A 93 18.55 -2.88 0.37
N LEU A 94 19.04 -4.09 0.68
CA LEU A 94 19.02 -4.66 2.04
C LEU A 94 19.59 -3.71 3.09
N LYS A 95 20.70 -3.08 2.72
CA LYS A 95 21.51 -2.27 3.61
C LYS A 95 21.13 -0.80 3.57
N GLU A 96 20.22 -0.38 2.70
CA GLU A 96 19.96 1.04 2.44
C GLU A 96 18.65 1.53 3.07
N PHE A 97 18.63 2.79 3.52
CA PHE A 97 17.46 3.42 4.13
C PHE A 97 17.57 4.95 4.09
N ASP A 98 16.46 5.69 4.18
CA ASP A 98 16.43 7.15 4.36
C ASP A 98 15.97 7.52 5.79
N PRO A 99 16.85 7.44 6.80
CA PRO A 99 16.45 7.67 8.18
C PRO A 99 16.10 9.14 8.44
N SER A 100 16.68 10.08 7.69
CA SER A 100 16.39 11.51 7.79
C SER A 100 14.91 11.80 7.46
N PHE A 101 14.37 11.09 6.48
CA PHE A 101 12.95 11.16 6.15
C PHE A 101 12.09 10.71 7.33
N PHE A 102 12.48 9.63 8.02
CA PHE A 102 11.72 9.08 9.14
C PHE A 102 12.06 9.69 10.50
N ARG A 103 12.86 10.77 10.54
CA ARG A 103 13.33 11.45 11.78
C ARG A 103 14.11 10.50 12.70
N ILE A 104 14.85 9.57 12.12
CA ILE A 104 15.69 8.60 12.80
C ILE A 104 17.14 9.07 12.72
N ALA A 105 17.86 9.01 13.84
CA ALA A 105 19.28 9.35 13.87
C ALA A 105 20.10 8.29 13.10
N PRO A 106 21.16 8.66 12.34
CA PRO A 106 22.02 7.71 11.64
C PRO A 106 22.53 6.56 12.51
N LYS A 107 22.84 6.85 13.78
CA LYS A 107 23.26 5.83 14.76
C LYS A 107 22.18 4.82 15.11
N GLU A 108 20.95 5.27 15.30
CA GLU A 108 19.82 4.37 15.51
C GLU A 108 19.56 3.54 14.26
N ALA A 109 19.63 4.16 13.07
CA ALA A 109 19.31 3.50 11.81
C ALA A 109 20.12 2.23 11.56
N VAL A 110 21.40 2.18 11.97
CA VAL A 110 22.25 0.97 11.89
C VAL A 110 21.66 -0.18 12.71
N SER A 111 21.14 0.09 13.91
CA SER A 111 20.59 -0.93 14.80
C SER A 111 19.17 -1.38 14.43
N ILE A 112 18.46 -0.66 13.56
CA ILE A 112 17.09 -1.01 13.14
C ILE A 112 17.13 -2.19 12.18
N ASP A 113 16.32 -3.23 12.43
CA ASP A 113 16.12 -4.36 11.53
C ASP A 113 15.67 -3.86 10.13
N PRO A 114 16.33 -4.27 9.03
CA PRO A 114 15.94 -3.95 7.66
C PRO A 114 14.46 -4.22 7.34
N GLN A 115 13.82 -5.17 8.02
CA GLN A 115 12.39 -5.42 7.92
C GLN A 115 11.56 -4.21 8.38
N GLN A 116 11.93 -3.57 9.50
CA GLN A 116 11.26 -2.37 10.01
C GLN A 116 11.49 -1.16 9.10
N ARG A 117 12.70 -1.04 8.53
CA ARG A 117 13.04 0.03 7.57
C ARG A 117 12.17 -0.06 6.32
N LEU A 118 12.07 -1.26 5.76
CA LEU A 118 11.25 -1.54 4.59
C LEU A 118 9.76 -1.30 4.86
N LEU A 119 9.28 -1.72 6.03
CA LEU A 119 7.91 -1.46 6.48
C LEU A 119 7.57 0.04 6.53
N LEU A 120 8.48 0.89 7.02
CA LEU A 120 8.27 2.35 7.05
C LEU A 120 8.12 2.94 5.64
N GLU A 121 9.01 2.57 4.71
CA GLU A 121 8.94 3.03 3.32
C GLU A 121 7.66 2.57 2.63
N VAL A 122 7.32 1.28 2.74
CA VAL A 122 6.12 0.71 2.10
C VAL A 122 4.83 1.25 2.74
N SER A 123 4.82 1.52 4.04
CA SER A 123 3.66 2.15 4.71
C SER A 123 3.41 3.57 4.21
N TRP A 124 4.48 4.36 4.05
CA TRP A 124 4.39 5.71 3.47
C TRP A 124 3.83 5.66 2.05
N SER A 125 4.44 4.81 1.21
CA SER A 125 4.04 4.68 -0.18
C SER A 125 2.62 4.11 -0.36
N ALA A 126 2.14 3.25 0.56
CA ALA A 126 0.76 2.77 0.54
C ALA A 126 -0.26 3.89 0.85
N LEU A 127 0.07 4.82 1.75
CA LEU A 127 -0.75 6.01 2.03
C LEU A 127 -0.75 6.98 0.83
N GLU A 128 0.40 7.20 0.18
CA GLU A 128 0.46 8.00 -1.04
C GLU A 128 -0.30 7.34 -2.20
N ASN A 129 -0.25 6.01 -2.33
CA ASN A 129 -1.08 5.26 -3.28
C ASN A 129 -2.57 5.45 -3.00
N ALA A 130 -2.98 5.52 -1.73
CA ALA A 130 -4.35 5.83 -1.33
C ALA A 130 -4.75 7.31 -1.53
N ALA A 131 -3.81 8.18 -1.94
CA ALA A 131 -3.97 9.63 -1.96
C ALA A 131 -4.41 10.18 -0.59
N ILE A 132 -3.82 9.66 0.49
CA ILE A 132 -4.01 10.12 1.87
C ILE A 132 -2.69 10.71 2.35
N SER A 133 -2.66 12.02 2.59
CA SER A 133 -1.46 12.65 3.14
C SER A 133 -1.25 12.25 4.59
N ALA A 134 0.01 12.01 4.97
CA ALA A 134 0.37 11.65 6.34
C ALA A 134 -0.11 12.72 7.34
N ASP A 135 -0.03 14.00 6.95
CA ASP A 135 -0.46 15.15 7.77
C ASP A 135 -1.96 15.11 8.13
N ARG A 136 -2.83 14.63 7.23
CA ARG A 136 -4.28 14.56 7.47
C ARG A 136 -4.67 13.47 8.47
N VAL A 137 -3.83 12.44 8.62
CA VAL A 137 -4.13 11.28 9.46
C VAL A 137 -3.29 11.24 10.74
N GLN A 138 -2.48 12.27 11.01
CA GLN A 138 -1.81 12.42 12.29
C GLN A 138 -2.84 12.52 13.44
N GLY A 139 -2.59 11.78 14.52
CA GLY A 139 -3.47 11.72 15.68
C GLY A 139 -4.74 10.88 15.47
N SER A 140 -4.98 10.37 14.25
CA SER A 140 -6.16 9.55 13.96
C SER A 140 -6.10 8.19 14.65
N GLN A 141 -7.28 7.59 14.87
CA GLN A 141 -7.44 6.22 15.37
C GLN A 141 -7.16 5.20 14.25
N THR A 142 -5.99 5.31 13.62
CA THR A 142 -5.53 4.36 12.60
C THR A 142 -4.87 3.16 13.28
N GLY A 143 -5.29 1.95 12.94
CA GLY A 143 -4.65 0.72 13.41
C GLY A 143 -3.49 0.27 12.51
N VAL A 144 -2.52 -0.45 13.05
CA VAL A 144 -1.36 -1.01 12.33
C VAL A 144 -1.19 -2.48 12.69
N PHE A 145 -1.31 -3.38 11.71
CA PHE A 145 -1.29 -4.83 11.89
C PHE A 145 -0.23 -5.46 10.98
N ILE A 146 0.84 -5.99 11.57
CA ILE A 146 2.03 -6.45 10.83
C ILE A 146 2.29 -7.93 11.08
N GLY A 147 2.31 -8.72 10.00
CA GLY A 147 2.87 -10.06 10.01
C GLY A 147 4.39 -10.02 9.91
N ILE A 148 5.09 -10.54 10.92
CA ILE A 148 6.56 -10.61 10.97
C ILE A 148 6.98 -11.80 11.84
N ALA A 149 7.98 -12.56 11.40
CA ALA A 149 8.43 -13.78 12.10
C ALA A 149 9.96 -13.88 12.19
N ALA A 150 10.69 -13.48 11.14
CA ALA A 150 12.14 -13.56 11.12
C ALA A 150 12.79 -12.62 12.15
N VAL A 151 13.87 -13.11 12.78
CA VAL A 151 14.65 -12.42 13.83
C VAL A 151 16.16 -12.47 13.55
N ASP A 152 16.55 -12.73 12.29
CA ASP A 152 17.95 -12.94 11.88
C ASP A 152 18.87 -11.79 12.28
N TYR A 153 18.45 -10.54 12.04
CA TYR A 153 19.26 -9.36 12.31
C TYR A 153 19.55 -9.21 13.80
N TRP A 154 18.54 -9.49 14.63
CA TRP A 154 18.66 -9.49 16.08
C TRP A 154 19.68 -10.52 16.56
N HIS A 155 19.61 -11.74 16.04
CA HIS A 155 20.57 -12.79 16.38
C HIS A 155 21.99 -12.44 15.94
N GLN A 156 22.17 -11.83 14.76
CA GLN A 156 23.49 -11.36 14.33
C GLN A 156 24.04 -10.31 15.27
N LEU A 157 23.23 -9.31 15.65
CA LEU A 157 23.60 -8.24 16.58
C LEU A 157 24.00 -8.76 17.96
N LEU A 158 23.20 -9.67 18.54
CA LEU A 158 23.49 -10.25 19.86
C LEU A 158 24.68 -11.21 19.88
N SER A 159 25.12 -11.69 18.72
CA SER A 159 26.32 -12.54 18.61
C SER A 159 27.62 -11.73 18.55
N ARG A 160 27.54 -10.38 18.54
CA ARG A 160 28.71 -9.49 18.52
C ARG A 160 29.28 -9.29 19.93
N ASN A 161 30.38 -8.53 20.03
CA ASN A 161 31.06 -8.27 21.30
C ASN A 161 30.11 -7.56 22.29
N ASN A 162 30.14 -7.95 23.56
CA ASN A 162 29.34 -7.32 24.62
C ASN A 162 29.50 -5.79 24.70
N ALA A 163 30.66 -5.25 24.28
CA ALA A 163 30.91 -3.81 24.23
C ALA A 163 30.08 -3.06 23.16
N GLU A 164 29.50 -3.77 22.19
CA GLU A 164 28.67 -3.22 21.10
C GLU A 164 27.16 -3.25 21.43
N ILE A 165 26.80 -3.74 22.62
CA ILE A 165 25.41 -3.71 23.10
C ILE A 165 25.04 -2.27 23.46
N ASP A 166 24.15 -1.66 22.68
CA ASP A 166 23.63 -0.31 22.93
C ASP A 166 22.11 -0.27 23.15
N ALA A 167 21.61 0.91 23.54
CA ALA A 167 20.20 1.12 23.82
C ALA A 167 19.28 0.96 22.60
N TYR A 168 19.81 1.11 21.38
CA TYR A 168 19.02 1.05 20.16
C TYR A 168 18.76 -0.36 19.68
N LEU A 169 19.52 -1.35 20.16
CA LEU A 169 19.29 -2.75 19.86
C LEU A 169 17.81 -3.12 20.10
N THR A 170 17.33 -3.01 21.34
CA THR A 170 15.98 -3.44 21.71
C THR A 170 14.90 -2.75 20.89
N THR A 171 15.03 -1.43 20.71
CA THR A 171 14.08 -0.65 19.92
C THR A 171 14.17 -0.94 18.42
N GLY A 172 15.33 -1.39 17.94
CA GLY A 172 15.59 -1.62 16.53
C GLY A 172 15.04 -2.96 16.00
N ASN A 173 14.77 -3.94 16.86
CA ASN A 173 14.66 -5.33 16.41
C ASN A 173 13.50 -6.14 17.00
N THR A 174 12.97 -5.74 18.16
CA THR A 174 11.82 -6.45 18.73
C THR A 174 10.61 -6.31 17.79
N HIS A 175 9.86 -7.38 17.56
CA HIS A 175 8.74 -7.36 16.61
C HIS A 175 7.69 -6.31 16.95
N SER A 176 7.40 -6.07 18.24
CA SER A 176 6.45 -5.02 18.65
C SER A 176 6.81 -3.62 18.11
N LEU A 177 8.10 -3.37 17.87
CA LEU A 177 8.56 -2.10 17.31
C LEU A 177 8.32 -2.01 15.79
N ALA A 178 8.08 -3.11 15.08
CA ALA A 178 7.75 -3.07 13.65
C ALA A 178 6.44 -2.29 13.39
N SER A 179 5.35 -2.64 14.10
CA SER A 179 4.09 -1.88 14.06
C SER A 179 4.16 -0.58 14.87
N GLY A 180 4.82 -0.62 16.04
CA GLY A 180 4.96 0.52 16.92
C GLY A 180 5.70 1.70 16.28
N ARG A 181 6.74 1.44 15.48
CA ARG A 181 7.54 2.48 14.80
C ARG A 181 6.76 3.17 13.69
N ILE A 182 5.92 2.44 12.94
CA ILE A 182 4.97 3.02 11.99
C ILE A 182 4.00 3.93 12.74
N SER A 183 3.39 3.41 13.80
CA SER A 183 2.39 4.15 14.60
C SER A 183 2.99 5.42 15.20
N HIS A 184 4.21 5.32 15.73
CA HIS A 184 4.96 6.44 16.28
C HIS A 184 5.26 7.51 15.22
N PHE A 185 5.78 7.11 14.06
CA PHE A 185 6.15 8.05 13.00
C PHE A 185 4.95 8.83 12.45
N PHE A 186 3.84 8.15 12.18
CA PHE A 186 2.62 8.78 11.67
C PHE A 186 1.71 9.38 12.76
N ASN A 187 2.08 9.22 14.04
CA ASN A 187 1.25 9.60 15.20
C ASN A 187 -0.14 8.94 15.18
N PHE A 188 -0.20 7.64 14.88
CA PHE A 188 -1.44 6.86 14.93
C PHE A 188 -1.76 6.41 16.35
N THR A 189 -3.05 6.41 16.69
CA THR A 189 -3.54 6.11 18.04
C THR A 189 -4.42 4.86 18.13
N GLY A 190 -4.65 4.16 17.01
CA GLY A 190 -5.35 2.88 17.00
C GLY A 190 -4.46 1.70 17.42
N SER A 191 -5.03 0.50 17.43
CA SER A 191 -4.32 -0.75 17.79
C SER A 191 -3.05 -0.94 16.95
N SER A 192 -1.92 -1.20 17.61
CA SER A 192 -0.62 -1.42 16.97
C SER A 192 -0.10 -2.81 17.34
N ILE A 193 -0.15 -3.74 16.39
CA ILE A 193 0.06 -5.17 16.63
C ILE A 193 1.03 -5.73 15.61
N SER A 194 2.10 -6.36 16.11
CA SER A 194 2.94 -7.27 15.34
C SER A 194 2.61 -8.70 15.76
N LEU A 195 2.48 -9.61 14.81
CA LEU A 195 2.11 -10.99 15.08
C LEU A 195 2.89 -11.99 14.23
N ASP A 196 3.12 -13.16 14.82
CA ASP A 196 3.77 -14.30 14.21
C ASP A 196 2.86 -15.52 14.30
N THR A 197 2.24 -15.86 13.18
CA THR A 197 1.57 -17.14 12.95
C THR A 197 2.25 -17.89 11.80
N ALA A 198 3.58 -17.73 11.69
CA ALA A 198 4.40 -18.20 10.59
C ALA A 198 3.89 -17.71 9.22
N CYS A 199 3.68 -18.61 8.27
CA CYS A 199 3.34 -18.28 6.88
C CYS A 199 1.97 -17.59 6.71
N SER A 200 1.07 -17.70 7.69
CA SER A 200 -0.25 -17.05 7.65
C SER A 200 -0.26 -15.63 8.24
N SER A 201 0.85 -15.16 8.82
CA SER A 201 0.91 -13.94 9.63
C SER A 201 0.27 -12.71 8.98
N SER A 202 0.66 -12.36 7.76
CA SER A 202 0.10 -11.17 7.10
C SER A 202 -1.37 -11.30 6.72
N LEU A 203 -1.90 -12.50 6.46
CA LEU A 203 -3.33 -12.68 6.19
C LEU A 203 -4.15 -12.64 7.49
N VAL A 204 -3.58 -13.14 8.60
CA VAL A 204 -4.13 -12.95 9.95
C VAL A 204 -4.11 -11.48 10.34
N ALA A 205 -3.07 -10.72 9.98
CA ALA A 205 -3.01 -9.28 10.20
C ALA A 205 -4.14 -8.54 9.48
N VAL A 206 -4.43 -8.89 8.21
CA VAL A 206 -5.60 -8.37 7.48
C VAL A 206 -6.91 -8.77 8.15
N HIS A 207 -7.03 -10.01 8.64
CA HIS A 207 -8.23 -10.45 9.38
C HIS A 207 -8.47 -9.60 10.64
N LEU A 208 -7.43 -9.34 11.44
CA LEU A 208 -7.54 -8.50 12.64
C LEU A 208 -7.87 -7.04 12.28
N ALA A 209 -7.29 -6.50 11.20
CA ALA A 209 -7.64 -5.16 10.72
C ALA A 209 -9.12 -5.04 10.31
N ILE A 210 -9.65 -6.06 9.60
CA ILE A 210 -11.09 -6.13 9.25
C ILE A 210 -11.95 -6.11 10.52
N LYS A 211 -11.55 -6.89 11.54
CA LYS A 211 -12.25 -6.97 12.82
C LYS A 211 -12.24 -5.63 13.56
N SER A 212 -11.09 -5.01 13.75
CA SER A 212 -10.98 -3.70 14.43
C SER A 212 -11.72 -2.58 13.70
N LEU A 213 -11.77 -2.59 12.36
CA LEU A 213 -12.57 -1.63 11.59
C LEU A 213 -14.08 -1.83 11.80
N ARG A 214 -14.56 -3.08 11.82
CA ARG A 214 -15.98 -3.40 12.06
C ARG A 214 -16.41 -3.10 13.49
N ASP A 215 -15.52 -3.38 14.43
CA ASP A 215 -15.75 -3.15 15.86
C ASP A 215 -15.51 -1.67 16.24
N ARG A 216 -15.11 -0.83 15.27
CA ARG A 216 -14.84 0.62 15.38
C ARG A 216 -13.74 0.97 16.40
N GLU A 217 -12.81 0.05 16.62
CA GLU A 217 -11.55 0.30 17.35
C GLU A 217 -10.59 1.20 16.54
N CYS A 218 -10.77 1.21 15.22
CA CYS A 218 -10.09 2.12 14.31
C CYS A 218 -11.03 2.61 13.19
N ASN A 219 -10.66 3.73 12.54
CA ASN A 219 -11.36 4.27 11.37
C ASN A 219 -10.63 4.02 10.05
N MET A 220 -9.34 3.75 10.13
CA MET A 220 -8.47 3.30 9.05
C MET A 220 -7.52 2.24 9.62
N ALA A 221 -7.03 1.34 8.78
CA ALA A 221 -6.01 0.38 9.20
C ALA A 221 -4.95 0.19 8.12
N LEU A 222 -3.69 0.13 8.54
CA LEU A 222 -2.59 -0.40 7.73
C LEU A 222 -2.42 -1.88 8.11
N ALA A 223 -2.52 -2.76 7.12
CA ALA A 223 -2.33 -4.20 7.33
C ALA A 223 -1.34 -4.76 6.31
N GLY A 224 -0.38 -5.56 6.76
CA GLY A 224 0.67 -6.04 5.87
C GLY A 224 1.57 -7.07 6.50
N GLY A 225 2.72 -7.27 5.87
CA GLY A 225 3.78 -8.11 6.42
C GLY A 225 5.07 -7.98 5.66
N VAL A 226 6.14 -8.43 6.31
CA VAL A 226 7.50 -8.33 5.81
C VAL A 226 8.27 -9.62 6.05
N ASN A 227 9.19 -9.93 5.14
CA ASN A 227 10.18 -10.98 5.30
C ASN A 227 11.51 -10.56 4.66
N ARG A 228 12.63 -10.81 5.35
CA ARG A 228 13.99 -10.58 4.83
C ARG A 228 14.87 -11.80 5.10
N LEU A 229 15.71 -12.13 4.14
CA LEU A 229 16.69 -13.20 4.20
C LEU A 229 18.06 -12.58 4.51
N ILE A 230 18.40 -12.54 5.80
CA ILE A 230 19.61 -11.85 6.30
C ILE A 230 20.75 -12.82 6.63
N SER A 231 20.41 -14.04 7.07
CA SER A 231 21.38 -15.07 7.44
C SER A 231 21.05 -16.40 6.75
N PRO A 232 22.07 -17.22 6.39
CA PRO A 232 21.83 -18.56 5.85
C PRO A 232 21.26 -19.53 6.89
N LYS A 233 21.36 -19.24 8.19
CA LYS A 233 21.03 -20.18 9.28
C LYS A 233 19.59 -20.69 9.21
N ILE A 234 18.61 -19.83 8.94
CA ILE A 234 17.21 -20.26 8.80
C ILE A 234 17.02 -21.11 7.54
N SER A 235 17.68 -20.76 6.43
CA SER A 235 17.64 -21.55 5.20
C SER A 235 18.23 -22.95 5.41
N LEU A 236 19.35 -23.06 6.12
CA LEU A 236 19.95 -24.34 6.51
C LEU A 236 19.01 -25.16 7.41
N ASN A 237 18.35 -24.51 8.37
CA ASN A 237 17.36 -25.18 9.23
C ASN A 237 16.19 -25.76 8.41
N PHE A 238 15.64 -24.99 7.48
CA PHE A 238 14.55 -25.47 6.61
C PHE A 238 15.00 -26.55 5.63
N ALA A 239 16.25 -26.50 5.16
CA ALA A 239 16.85 -27.57 4.35
C ALA A 239 16.95 -28.88 5.16
N GLN A 240 17.44 -28.82 6.40
CA GLN A 240 17.49 -29.99 7.30
C GLN A 240 16.10 -30.54 7.64
N ALA A 241 15.10 -29.64 7.76
CA ALA A 241 13.70 -30.03 7.92
C ALA A 241 13.05 -30.55 6.62
N LYS A 242 13.79 -30.63 5.51
CA LYS A 242 13.34 -31.07 4.18
C LYS A 242 12.14 -30.27 3.65
N MET A 243 12.09 -28.98 3.99
CA MET A 243 11.04 -28.06 3.55
C MET A 243 11.36 -27.39 2.21
N LEU A 244 12.66 -27.26 1.89
CA LEU A 244 13.12 -26.52 0.72
C LEU A 244 13.20 -27.41 -0.53
N SER A 245 12.82 -26.86 -1.68
CA SER A 245 13.05 -27.51 -2.95
C SER A 245 14.55 -27.49 -3.30
N PRO A 246 15.16 -28.64 -3.65
CA PRO A 246 16.52 -28.69 -4.16
C PRO A 246 16.74 -27.94 -5.48
N ASP A 247 15.71 -27.65 -6.27
CA ASP A 247 15.85 -26.88 -7.52
C ASP A 247 15.45 -25.40 -7.37
N GLY A 248 15.15 -24.97 -6.14
CA GLY A 248 14.82 -23.58 -5.84
C GLY A 248 13.51 -23.11 -6.47
N LYS A 249 12.54 -23.98 -6.74
CA LYS A 249 11.23 -23.60 -7.30
C LYS A 249 10.06 -24.09 -6.44
N CYS A 250 9.04 -23.24 -6.29
CA CYS A 250 7.72 -23.67 -5.80
C CYS A 250 6.93 -24.23 -6.97
N LYS A 251 6.90 -25.55 -7.13
CA LYS A 251 6.24 -26.23 -8.28
C LYS A 251 4.81 -26.61 -7.93
N THR A 252 4.01 -25.61 -7.55
CA THR A 252 2.69 -25.81 -6.98
C THR A 252 1.77 -26.61 -7.90
N PHE A 253 1.18 -27.68 -7.36
CA PHE A 253 0.29 -28.64 -8.04
C PHE A 253 0.92 -29.52 -9.12
N ASP A 254 2.21 -29.37 -9.41
CA ASP A 254 2.93 -30.23 -10.36
C ASP A 254 3.28 -31.58 -9.72
N GLU A 255 3.37 -32.63 -10.52
CA GLU A 255 3.80 -33.96 -10.07
C GLU A 255 5.21 -33.95 -9.44
N SER A 256 6.07 -33.02 -9.87
CA SER A 256 7.43 -32.87 -9.35
C SER A 256 7.57 -31.95 -8.13
N ALA A 257 6.46 -31.54 -7.51
CA ALA A 257 6.42 -30.75 -6.27
C ALA A 257 7.24 -31.41 -5.14
N ASN A 258 8.27 -30.72 -4.65
CA ASN A 258 9.29 -31.29 -3.77
C ASN A 258 9.79 -30.32 -2.68
N GLY A 259 9.04 -29.24 -2.40
CA GLY A 259 9.43 -28.21 -1.43
C GLY A 259 9.16 -26.81 -1.96
N PHE A 260 9.40 -25.81 -1.12
CA PHE A 260 9.31 -24.40 -1.50
C PHE A 260 10.70 -23.75 -1.62
N VAL A 261 10.78 -22.58 -2.24
CA VAL A 261 11.97 -21.71 -2.19
C VAL A 261 11.67 -20.48 -1.34
N ARG A 262 12.62 -20.08 -0.48
CA ARG A 262 12.44 -18.92 0.41
C ARG A 262 12.48 -17.62 -0.38
N SER A 263 11.82 -16.58 0.14
CA SER A 263 11.78 -15.28 -0.52
C SER A 263 11.61 -14.11 0.44
N GLU A 264 12.11 -12.96 0.01
CA GLU A 264 11.97 -11.67 0.67
C GLU A 264 10.79 -10.87 0.13
N GLY A 265 10.27 -9.96 0.96
CA GLY A 265 9.44 -8.88 0.47
C GLY A 265 8.63 -8.20 1.55
N CYS A 266 7.97 -7.12 1.17
CA CYS A 266 7.08 -6.37 2.03
C CYS A 266 5.87 -5.92 1.24
N GLY A 267 4.68 -6.07 1.82
CA GLY A 267 3.44 -5.55 1.28
C GLY A 267 2.63 -4.85 2.37
N MET A 268 1.92 -3.80 1.99
CA MET A 268 1.01 -3.06 2.86
C MET A 268 -0.27 -2.70 2.11
N VAL A 269 -1.43 -2.85 2.75
CA VAL A 269 -2.71 -2.32 2.27
C VAL A 269 -3.26 -1.30 3.27
N VAL A 270 -3.92 -0.28 2.74
CA VAL A 270 -4.69 0.71 3.51
C VAL A 270 -6.16 0.34 3.41
N LEU A 271 -6.78 0.14 4.56
CA LEU A 271 -8.13 -0.39 4.71
C LEU A 271 -9.03 0.61 5.41
N LYS A 272 -10.26 0.75 4.91
CA LYS A 272 -11.34 1.52 5.54
C LYS A 272 -12.65 0.77 5.43
N ARG A 273 -13.61 1.08 6.31
CA ARG A 273 -14.99 0.64 6.06
C ARG A 273 -15.45 1.19 4.71
N LEU A 274 -16.19 0.38 3.94
CA LEU A 274 -16.62 0.78 2.60
C LEU A 274 -17.44 2.07 2.63
N SER A 275 -18.27 2.28 3.65
CA SER A 275 -19.04 3.51 3.84
C SER A 275 -18.16 4.75 3.98
N ASP A 276 -17.11 4.66 4.81
CA ASP A 276 -16.14 5.76 5.00
C ASP A 276 -15.28 6.01 3.76
N ALA A 277 -14.91 4.94 3.03
CA ALA A 277 -14.17 5.07 1.78
C ALA A 277 -14.99 5.80 0.70
N ILE A 278 -16.29 5.51 0.61
CA ILE A 278 -17.21 6.21 -0.29
C ILE A 278 -17.38 7.67 0.15
N ALA A 279 -17.59 7.92 1.46
CA ALA A 279 -17.76 9.27 2.00
C ALA A 279 -16.54 10.16 1.72
N ASP A 280 -15.33 9.61 1.84
CA ASP A 280 -14.08 10.32 1.61
C ASP A 280 -13.62 10.32 0.14
N GLN A 281 -14.45 9.79 -0.76
CA GLN A 281 -14.19 9.68 -2.20
C GLN A 281 -12.85 9.00 -2.50
N ASP A 282 -12.53 7.95 -1.75
CA ASP A 282 -11.32 7.16 -1.95
C ASP A 282 -11.38 6.33 -3.24
N ASN A 283 -10.21 6.04 -3.80
CA ASN A 283 -10.09 5.08 -4.89
C ASN A 283 -10.25 3.65 -4.33
N ILE A 284 -11.44 3.08 -4.43
CA ILE A 284 -11.73 1.72 -3.96
C ILE A 284 -11.19 0.73 -4.98
N ARG A 285 -10.11 0.04 -4.63
CA ARG A 285 -9.41 -0.93 -5.49
C ARG A 285 -10.03 -2.32 -5.45
N ALA A 286 -10.47 -2.74 -4.27
CA ALA A 286 -11.17 -4.00 -4.04
C ALA A 286 -12.00 -3.95 -2.75
N ILE A 287 -12.90 -4.92 -2.57
CA ILE A 287 -13.78 -5.01 -1.41
C ILE A 287 -13.55 -6.35 -0.69
N LEU A 288 -13.14 -6.30 0.57
CA LEU A 288 -13.00 -7.46 1.45
C LEU A 288 -14.38 -7.74 2.09
N LEU A 289 -14.98 -8.85 1.71
CA LEU A 289 -16.34 -9.21 2.15
C LEU A 289 -16.33 -9.93 3.50
N GLY A 290 -15.35 -10.80 3.73
CA GLY A 290 -15.25 -11.57 4.95
C GLY A 290 -13.96 -12.38 5.02
N SER A 291 -13.57 -12.72 6.24
CA SER A 291 -12.40 -13.54 6.52
C SER A 291 -12.66 -14.43 7.73
N ALA A 292 -11.84 -15.46 7.88
CA ALA A 292 -11.82 -16.32 9.04
C ALA A 292 -10.41 -16.80 9.33
N THR A 293 -10.16 -17.15 10.60
CA THR A 293 -8.97 -17.85 11.04
C THR A 293 -9.36 -19.05 11.91
N ASN A 294 -8.52 -20.09 11.92
CA ASN A 294 -8.66 -21.20 12.87
C ASN A 294 -7.30 -21.90 13.09
N GLN A 295 -7.33 -23.07 13.72
CA GLN A 295 -6.16 -23.87 14.02
C GLN A 295 -6.34 -25.32 13.55
N ASP A 296 -5.26 -25.94 13.10
CA ASP A 296 -5.21 -27.35 12.70
C ASP A 296 -5.47 -28.28 13.88
N GLY A 297 -5.12 -27.85 15.10
CA GLY A 297 -5.28 -28.67 16.30
C GLY A 297 -4.32 -29.85 16.30
N ARG A 298 -4.81 -31.05 16.62
CA ARG A 298 -3.96 -32.25 16.68
C ARG A 298 -3.90 -32.95 15.33
N THR A 299 -2.75 -32.86 14.67
CA THR A 299 -2.40 -33.64 13.47
C THR A 299 -1.24 -34.61 13.78
N SER A 300 -0.75 -35.37 12.80
CA SER A 300 0.32 -36.38 13.00
C SER A 300 1.66 -35.78 13.44
N SER A 301 1.96 -34.55 13.04
CA SER A 301 3.11 -33.74 13.45
C SER A 301 2.65 -32.29 13.61
N ILE A 302 3.34 -31.50 14.44
CA ILE A 302 3.08 -30.05 14.61
C ILE A 302 3.01 -29.29 13.27
N THR A 303 3.73 -29.77 12.25
CA THR A 303 3.82 -29.16 10.90
C THR A 303 2.92 -29.81 9.85
N THR A 304 2.18 -30.87 10.19
CA THR A 304 1.27 -31.51 9.23
C THR A 304 -0.05 -30.73 9.17
N PRO A 305 -0.47 -30.25 7.99
CA PRO A 305 -1.71 -29.50 7.86
C PRO A 305 -2.96 -30.38 8.01
N SER A 306 -4.12 -29.78 8.29
CA SER A 306 -5.41 -30.46 8.43
C SER A 306 -6.39 -30.07 7.33
N SER A 307 -6.76 -31.02 6.44
CA SER A 307 -7.80 -30.81 5.41
C SER A 307 -9.12 -30.35 6.04
N LEU A 308 -9.55 -30.98 7.14
CA LEU A 308 -10.79 -30.61 7.84
C LEU A 308 -10.75 -29.18 8.38
N SER A 309 -9.61 -28.75 8.93
CA SER A 309 -9.45 -27.38 9.45
C SER A 309 -9.42 -26.36 8.31
N GLN A 310 -8.78 -26.69 7.18
CA GLN A 310 -8.82 -25.86 5.98
C GLN A 310 -10.23 -25.73 5.40
N GLN A 311 -10.99 -26.82 5.32
CA GLN A 311 -12.41 -26.78 4.93
C GLN A 311 -13.22 -25.86 5.86
N ALA A 312 -13.01 -25.99 7.17
CA ALA A 312 -13.73 -25.21 8.17
C ALA A 312 -13.43 -23.71 8.08
N VAL A 313 -12.17 -23.31 7.90
CA VAL A 313 -11.82 -21.88 7.79
C VAL A 313 -12.37 -21.27 6.51
N ILE A 314 -12.33 -22.01 5.39
CA ILE A 314 -12.88 -21.53 4.11
C ILE A 314 -14.41 -21.38 4.21
N LYS A 315 -15.10 -22.41 4.72
CA LYS A 315 -16.56 -22.36 4.95
C LYS A 315 -16.94 -21.20 5.87
N GLN A 316 -16.20 -20.97 6.95
CA GLN A 316 -16.46 -19.86 7.86
C GLN A 316 -16.24 -18.49 7.19
N ALA A 317 -15.21 -18.35 6.37
CA ALA A 317 -14.96 -17.11 5.62
C ALA A 317 -16.08 -16.81 4.60
N LEU A 318 -16.59 -17.85 3.92
CA LEU A 318 -17.75 -17.75 3.02
C LEU A 318 -19.04 -17.34 3.78
N VAL A 319 -19.27 -17.91 4.96
CA VAL A 319 -20.38 -17.50 5.84
C VAL A 319 -20.21 -16.04 6.27
N ASN A 320 -19.01 -15.64 6.70
CA ASN A 320 -18.72 -14.28 7.16
C ASN A 320 -18.85 -13.24 6.04
N SER A 321 -18.60 -13.64 4.78
CA SER A 321 -18.72 -12.80 3.59
C SER A 321 -20.12 -12.80 2.96
N LYS A 322 -21.03 -13.68 3.41
CA LYS A 322 -22.35 -13.91 2.80
C LYS A 322 -22.25 -14.28 1.31
N VAL A 323 -21.24 -15.08 0.96
CA VAL A 323 -20.96 -15.56 -0.41
C VAL A 323 -21.13 -17.07 -0.46
N THR A 324 -21.77 -17.59 -1.50
CA THR A 324 -21.83 -19.05 -1.74
C THR A 324 -20.58 -19.53 -2.45
N ALA A 325 -20.18 -20.78 -2.22
CA ALA A 325 -18.99 -21.35 -2.86
C ALA A 325 -19.03 -21.22 -4.39
N SER A 326 -20.20 -21.37 -5.02
CA SER A 326 -20.44 -21.25 -6.46
C SER A 326 -20.21 -19.85 -7.06
N GLN A 327 -20.14 -18.81 -6.22
CA GLN A 327 -19.87 -17.44 -6.66
C GLN A 327 -18.37 -17.12 -6.74
N VAL A 328 -17.52 -17.95 -6.14
CA VAL A 328 -16.07 -17.77 -6.19
C VAL A 328 -15.57 -18.34 -7.51
N SER A 329 -14.86 -17.54 -8.29
CA SER A 329 -14.33 -17.96 -9.61
C SER A 329 -12.82 -18.10 -9.64
N TYR A 330 -12.13 -17.60 -8.62
CA TYR A 330 -10.68 -17.69 -8.48
C TYR A 330 -10.27 -17.96 -7.03
N LEU A 331 -9.27 -18.81 -6.84
CA LEU A 331 -8.60 -18.98 -5.56
C LEU A 331 -7.11 -18.74 -5.71
N GLU A 332 -6.60 -17.77 -4.98
CA GLU A 332 -5.18 -17.67 -4.72
C GLU A 332 -4.84 -18.56 -3.51
N THR A 333 -4.28 -19.72 -3.83
CA THR A 333 -4.02 -20.81 -2.88
C THR A 333 -2.80 -20.53 -2.00
N HIS A 334 -2.68 -21.27 -0.89
CA HIS A 334 -1.43 -21.27 -0.14
C HIS A 334 -0.31 -21.91 -0.96
N GLY A 335 -0.56 -23.06 -1.59
CA GLY A 335 0.15 -23.54 -2.77
C GLY A 335 1.67 -23.45 -2.69
N THR A 336 2.29 -24.22 -1.78
CA THR A 336 3.74 -24.12 -1.52
C THR A 336 4.59 -24.95 -2.47
N GLY A 337 4.00 -25.85 -3.24
CA GLY A 337 4.79 -26.80 -4.05
C GLY A 337 5.33 -27.95 -3.21
N THR A 338 4.67 -28.27 -2.09
CA THR A 338 4.98 -29.46 -1.29
C THR A 338 4.03 -30.58 -1.66
N ALA A 339 4.55 -31.79 -1.89
CA ALA A 339 3.71 -32.91 -2.32
C ALA A 339 2.53 -33.19 -1.37
N LEU A 340 2.78 -33.16 -0.06
CA LEU A 340 1.74 -33.39 0.95
C LEU A 340 0.82 -32.18 1.15
N GLY A 341 1.39 -30.96 1.23
CA GLY A 341 0.61 -29.75 1.52
C GLY A 341 -0.35 -29.40 0.38
N ASP A 342 0.13 -29.47 -0.87
CA ASP A 342 -0.70 -29.21 -2.04
C ASP A 342 -1.84 -30.24 -2.16
N ALA A 343 -1.58 -31.52 -1.85
CA ALA A 343 -2.62 -32.56 -1.86
C ALA A 343 -3.71 -32.31 -0.79
N ILE A 344 -3.32 -31.93 0.43
CA ILE A 344 -4.24 -31.62 1.52
C ILE A 344 -5.07 -30.37 1.20
N GLU A 345 -4.45 -29.35 0.60
CA GLU A 345 -5.17 -28.15 0.17
C GLU A 345 -6.19 -28.48 -0.93
N LEU A 346 -5.81 -29.24 -1.95
CA LEU A 346 -6.74 -29.67 -3.01
C LEU A 346 -7.90 -30.52 -2.49
N GLU A 347 -7.66 -31.40 -1.52
CA GLU A 347 -8.71 -32.18 -0.86
C GLU A 347 -9.71 -31.25 -0.16
N ALA A 348 -9.22 -30.27 0.61
CA ALA A 348 -10.07 -29.31 1.29
C ALA A 348 -10.88 -28.47 0.31
N LEU A 349 -10.25 -27.97 -0.76
CA LEU A 349 -10.92 -27.21 -1.80
C LEU A 349 -12.00 -28.03 -2.51
N THR A 350 -11.72 -29.30 -2.80
CA THR A 350 -12.67 -30.21 -3.45
C THR A 350 -13.94 -30.33 -2.63
N GLN A 351 -13.81 -30.49 -1.31
CA GLN A 351 -14.96 -30.63 -0.42
C GLN A 351 -15.78 -29.35 -0.24
N VAL A 352 -15.16 -28.17 -0.33
CA VAL A 352 -15.87 -26.89 -0.19
C VAL A 352 -16.52 -26.48 -1.51
N PHE A 353 -15.83 -26.67 -2.63
CA PHE A 353 -16.20 -26.12 -3.93
C PHE A 353 -16.74 -27.15 -4.93
N GLN A 354 -17.11 -28.36 -4.49
CA GLN A 354 -17.64 -29.43 -5.35
C GLN A 354 -18.80 -29.01 -6.27
N ASP A 355 -19.63 -28.05 -5.84
CA ASP A 355 -20.79 -27.57 -6.59
C ASP A 355 -20.45 -26.41 -7.54
N ASN A 356 -19.17 -26.07 -7.71
CA ASN A 356 -18.74 -25.10 -8.72
C ASN A 356 -18.68 -25.74 -10.10
N GLU A 357 -19.11 -25.01 -11.12
CA GLU A 357 -18.92 -25.43 -12.52
C GLU A 357 -17.46 -25.26 -12.95
N GLU A 358 -16.82 -24.16 -12.52
CA GLU A 358 -15.45 -23.83 -12.88
C GLU A 358 -14.81 -22.93 -11.82
N LEU A 359 -13.64 -23.33 -11.31
CA LEU A 359 -12.87 -22.59 -10.33
C LEU A 359 -11.39 -22.56 -10.73
N ILE A 360 -10.84 -21.35 -10.89
CA ILE A 360 -9.44 -21.19 -11.30
C ILE A 360 -8.56 -21.16 -10.05
N LEU A 361 -7.51 -21.97 -9.99
CA LEU A 361 -6.55 -21.97 -8.88
C LEU A 361 -5.23 -21.32 -9.29
N GLY A 362 -4.75 -20.40 -8.47
CA GLY A 362 -3.49 -19.69 -8.65
C GLY A 362 -2.55 -19.86 -7.45
N ALA A 363 -1.24 -19.70 -7.67
CA ALA A 363 -0.27 -19.58 -6.60
C ALA A 363 0.87 -18.62 -6.98
N VAL A 364 0.94 -17.46 -6.35
CA VAL A 364 1.98 -16.44 -6.59
C VAL A 364 3.39 -16.93 -6.24
N LYS A 365 3.48 -17.96 -5.38
CA LYS A 365 4.75 -18.55 -4.97
C LYS A 365 5.51 -19.16 -6.14
N THR A 366 4.83 -19.53 -7.23
CA THR A 366 5.48 -19.99 -8.46
C THR A 366 6.28 -18.89 -9.15
N ASN A 367 5.94 -17.62 -8.95
CA ASN A 367 6.65 -16.49 -9.58
C ASN A 367 7.79 -15.99 -8.71
N ILE A 368 7.55 -15.83 -7.40
CA ILE A 368 8.45 -15.08 -6.52
C ILE A 368 8.84 -15.84 -5.26
N GLY A 369 8.51 -17.12 -5.15
CA GLY A 369 8.83 -17.96 -4.00
C GLY A 369 7.94 -17.72 -2.79
N HIS A 370 8.31 -18.33 -1.66
CA HIS A 370 7.55 -18.24 -0.42
C HIS A 370 8.06 -17.11 0.47
N LEU A 371 7.29 -16.02 0.54
CA LEU A 371 7.59 -14.84 1.37
C LEU A 371 7.20 -15.00 2.86
N GLU A 372 7.04 -16.24 3.34
CA GLU A 372 6.82 -16.57 4.75
C GLU A 372 5.76 -15.68 5.43
N ALA A 373 6.12 -14.86 6.42
CA ALA A 373 5.20 -13.99 7.14
C ALA A 373 4.48 -12.98 6.22
N ALA A 374 5.08 -12.59 5.10
CA ALA A 374 4.50 -11.70 4.08
C ALA A 374 3.72 -12.44 2.97
N ALA A 375 3.64 -13.78 2.98
CA ALA A 375 3.01 -14.53 1.90
C ALA A 375 1.52 -14.18 1.69
N GLY A 376 0.78 -13.96 2.79
CA GLY A 376 -0.63 -13.61 2.74
C GLY A 376 -0.91 -12.26 2.07
N ILE A 377 -0.13 -11.23 2.41
CA ILE A 377 -0.32 -9.88 1.83
C ILE A 377 0.03 -9.85 0.34
N VAL A 378 1.03 -10.63 -0.08
CA VAL A 378 1.40 -10.78 -1.50
C VAL A 378 0.24 -11.37 -2.30
N SER A 379 -0.36 -12.44 -1.78
CA SER A 379 -1.53 -13.09 -2.39
C SER A 379 -2.72 -12.13 -2.49
N LEU A 380 -2.94 -11.27 -1.47
CA LEU A 380 -3.94 -10.21 -1.53
C LEU A 380 -3.63 -9.17 -2.62
N ILE A 381 -2.41 -8.64 -2.66
CA ILE A 381 -2.00 -7.64 -3.66
C ILE A 381 -2.11 -8.20 -5.08
N LYS A 382 -1.65 -9.43 -5.34
CA LYS A 382 -1.86 -10.12 -6.62
C LYS A 382 -3.33 -10.20 -6.98
N THR A 383 -4.18 -10.59 -6.02
CA THR A 383 -5.62 -10.76 -6.25
C THR A 383 -6.31 -9.43 -6.57
N VAL A 384 -5.94 -8.35 -5.88
CA VAL A 384 -6.44 -6.99 -6.20
C VAL A 384 -6.04 -6.60 -7.63
N LEU A 385 -4.76 -6.78 -7.99
CA LEU A 385 -4.28 -6.46 -9.34
C LEU A 385 -4.95 -7.31 -10.43
N ALA A 386 -5.21 -8.59 -10.15
CA ALA A 386 -5.93 -9.49 -11.06
C ALA A 386 -7.39 -9.06 -11.28
N LEU A 387 -8.06 -8.57 -10.22
CA LEU A 387 -9.41 -8.01 -10.31
C LEU A 387 -9.43 -6.73 -11.15
N GLU A 388 -8.52 -5.79 -10.88
CA GLU A 388 -8.39 -4.52 -11.60
C GLU A 388 -8.13 -4.73 -13.09
N ASN A 389 -7.19 -5.64 -13.41
CA ASN A 389 -6.80 -5.94 -14.78
C ASN A 389 -7.69 -7.00 -15.46
N LYS A 390 -8.69 -7.54 -14.74
CA LYS A 390 -9.63 -8.55 -15.24
C LYS A 390 -8.91 -9.74 -15.90
N SER A 391 -7.81 -10.19 -15.30
CA SER A 391 -6.90 -11.19 -15.84
C SER A 391 -6.29 -12.02 -14.72
N ILE A 392 -6.16 -13.33 -14.92
CA ILE A 392 -5.54 -14.25 -13.97
C ILE A 392 -4.19 -14.71 -14.53
N PRO A 393 -3.07 -14.41 -13.84
CA PRO A 393 -1.73 -14.86 -14.25
C PRO A 393 -1.55 -16.38 -14.27
N ALA A 394 -0.51 -16.83 -14.96
CA ALA A 394 -0.14 -18.24 -15.03
C ALA A 394 0.41 -18.77 -13.69
N ASN A 395 0.20 -20.07 -13.43
CA ASN A 395 0.98 -20.86 -12.48
C ASN A 395 2.23 -21.37 -13.19
N LEU A 396 3.39 -20.88 -12.76
CA LEU A 396 4.66 -21.30 -13.33
C LEU A 396 5.03 -22.72 -12.88
N HIS A 397 5.94 -23.33 -13.62
CA HIS A 397 6.50 -24.66 -13.37
C HIS A 397 5.51 -25.84 -13.42
N LEU A 398 4.25 -25.60 -13.74
CA LEU A 398 3.25 -26.63 -13.96
C LEU A 398 3.43 -27.27 -15.34
N LYS A 399 4.08 -28.43 -15.39
CA LYS A 399 4.25 -29.26 -16.59
C LYS A 399 3.19 -30.36 -16.64
N GLN A 400 3.01 -31.07 -15.53
CA GLN A 400 2.07 -32.16 -15.39
C GLN A 400 1.40 -32.06 -14.02
N PRO A 401 0.06 -31.89 -13.95
CA PRO A 401 -0.65 -31.90 -12.69
C PRO A 401 -0.41 -33.19 -11.90
N ASN A 402 -0.35 -33.08 -10.57
CA ASN A 402 -0.11 -34.22 -9.68
C ASN A 402 -1.06 -35.40 -9.98
N SER A 403 -0.47 -36.55 -10.35
CA SER A 403 -1.19 -37.76 -10.78
C SER A 403 -2.00 -38.44 -9.68
N ASN A 404 -1.75 -38.10 -8.42
CA ASN A 404 -2.53 -38.59 -7.27
C ASN A 404 -3.91 -37.92 -7.14
N VAL A 405 -4.20 -36.91 -7.97
CA VAL A 405 -5.45 -36.16 -7.97
C VAL A 405 -6.22 -36.45 -9.26
N GLU A 406 -7.48 -36.83 -9.15
CA GLU A 406 -8.36 -37.10 -10.29
C GLU A 406 -8.92 -35.79 -10.90
N TRP A 407 -8.04 -34.95 -11.46
CA TRP A 407 -8.36 -33.60 -11.95
C TRP A 407 -9.58 -33.50 -12.88
N GLN A 408 -9.84 -34.52 -13.70
CA GLN A 408 -10.99 -34.54 -14.63
C GLN A 408 -12.35 -34.53 -13.92
N LYS A 409 -12.40 -34.91 -12.64
CA LYS A 409 -13.62 -34.90 -11.82
C LYS A 409 -13.74 -33.64 -10.95
N LEU A 410 -12.72 -32.77 -10.97
CA LEU A 410 -12.68 -31.56 -10.15
C LEU A 410 -13.03 -30.34 -11.00
N PRO A 411 -13.67 -29.32 -10.41
CA PRO A 411 -13.99 -28.09 -11.14
C PRO A 411 -12.77 -27.18 -11.35
N PHE A 412 -11.56 -27.67 -11.08
CA PHE A 412 -10.36 -26.84 -11.00
C PHE A 412 -9.67 -26.65 -12.35
N LYS A 413 -9.38 -25.39 -12.67
CA LYS A 413 -8.51 -25.03 -13.79
C LYS A 413 -7.21 -24.44 -13.29
N LEU A 414 -6.10 -24.94 -13.84
CA LEU A 414 -4.76 -24.46 -13.55
C LEU A 414 -4.21 -23.72 -14.77
N PRO A 415 -4.11 -22.38 -14.73
CA PRO A 415 -3.67 -21.60 -15.88
C PRO A 415 -2.16 -21.79 -16.11
N GLN A 416 -1.74 -22.31 -17.26
CA GLN A 416 -0.32 -22.33 -17.67
C GLN A 416 0.12 -21.05 -18.41
N LYS A 417 -0.84 -20.20 -18.76
CA LYS A 417 -0.68 -18.89 -19.38
C LYS A 417 -1.68 -17.93 -18.74
N ALA A 418 -1.43 -16.62 -18.82
CA ALA A 418 -2.41 -15.65 -18.37
C ALA A 418 -3.73 -15.82 -19.15
N ILE A 419 -4.86 -15.77 -18.44
CA ILE A 419 -6.20 -15.90 -19.00
C ILE A 419 -7.06 -14.71 -18.62
N ALA A 420 -7.94 -14.29 -19.52
CA ALA A 420 -8.92 -13.26 -19.22
C ALA A 420 -9.90 -13.76 -18.15
N TRP A 421 -10.12 -12.95 -17.13
CA TRP A 421 -11.09 -13.23 -16.08
C TRP A 421 -12.43 -12.66 -16.50
N HIS A 422 -13.23 -13.44 -17.22
CA HIS A 422 -14.52 -12.99 -17.72
C HIS A 422 -15.56 -12.89 -16.59
N GLN A 423 -16.48 -11.93 -16.73
CA GLN A 423 -17.62 -11.79 -15.82
C GLN A 423 -18.79 -12.63 -16.33
N THR A 424 -19.26 -13.59 -15.54
CA THR A 424 -20.37 -14.49 -15.89
C THR A 424 -21.69 -14.01 -15.28
N GLY A 425 -22.05 -12.74 -15.48
CA GLY A 425 -23.28 -12.13 -14.95
C GLY A 425 -23.28 -11.87 -13.42
N GLN A 426 -22.29 -12.38 -12.69
CA GLN A 426 -22.02 -12.10 -11.28
C GLN A 426 -20.71 -11.32 -11.12
N PRO A 427 -20.51 -10.53 -10.06
CA PRO A 427 -19.24 -9.86 -9.81
C PRO A 427 -18.09 -10.87 -9.65
N ARG A 428 -16.87 -10.50 -10.07
CA ARG A 428 -15.68 -11.32 -9.81
C ARG A 428 -15.43 -11.41 -8.31
N ILE A 429 -15.41 -12.62 -7.79
CA ILE A 429 -15.08 -12.93 -6.40
C ILE A 429 -13.95 -13.95 -6.37
N ALA A 430 -12.98 -13.69 -5.51
CA ALA A 430 -11.87 -14.58 -5.21
C ALA A 430 -11.78 -14.92 -3.73
N GLY A 431 -11.25 -16.11 -3.45
CA GLY A 431 -10.76 -16.49 -2.13
C GLY A 431 -9.22 -16.47 -2.09
N ILE A 432 -8.67 -16.22 -0.92
CA ILE A 432 -7.22 -16.24 -0.66
C ILE A 432 -6.96 -17.09 0.58
N SER A 433 -6.09 -18.09 0.46
CA SER A 433 -5.71 -18.98 1.55
C SER A 433 -4.26 -18.72 1.99
N SER A 434 -4.03 -18.72 3.30
CA SER A 434 -2.66 -18.80 3.85
C SER A 434 -2.62 -19.63 5.12
N PHE A 435 -1.74 -20.63 5.16
CA PHE A 435 -1.64 -21.62 6.23
C PHE A 435 -0.25 -21.58 6.85
N GLY A 436 -0.18 -21.39 8.17
CA GLY A 436 1.09 -21.41 8.91
C GLY A 436 1.49 -22.83 9.26
N PHE A 437 2.78 -23.16 9.19
CA PHE A 437 3.27 -24.48 9.61
C PHE A 437 3.07 -24.77 11.11
N SER A 438 2.69 -23.76 11.91
CA SER A 438 2.26 -23.92 13.31
C SER A 438 0.76 -24.28 13.44
N GLY A 439 0.07 -24.48 12.32
CA GLY A 439 -1.34 -24.87 12.24
C GLY A 439 -2.33 -23.71 12.15
N THR A 440 -1.90 -22.44 12.25
CA THR A 440 -2.83 -21.31 12.14
C THR A 440 -3.20 -21.06 10.69
N ASN A 441 -4.49 -21.18 10.38
CA ASN A 441 -5.02 -20.97 9.04
C ASN A 441 -5.75 -19.63 8.94
N ALA A 442 -5.69 -19.02 7.76
CA ALA A 442 -6.47 -17.85 7.41
C ALA A 442 -7.07 -17.99 6.00
N HIS A 443 -8.31 -17.53 5.84
CA HIS A 443 -8.95 -17.41 4.53
C HIS A 443 -9.68 -16.07 4.40
N LEU A 444 -9.60 -15.45 3.23
CA LEU A 444 -10.16 -14.13 2.92
C LEU A 444 -10.95 -14.18 1.62
N VAL A 445 -12.14 -13.57 1.60
CA VAL A 445 -12.99 -13.44 0.41
C VAL A 445 -12.97 -11.99 -0.07
N VAL A 446 -12.57 -11.79 -1.32
CA VAL A 446 -12.38 -10.50 -1.96
C VAL A 446 -13.26 -10.40 -3.20
N LYS A 447 -13.85 -9.23 -3.40
CA LYS A 447 -14.70 -8.91 -4.55
C LYS A 447 -14.12 -7.75 -5.32
N GLU A 448 -14.30 -7.76 -6.64
CA GLU A 448 -13.97 -6.60 -7.48
C GLU A 448 -14.65 -5.33 -6.94
N ALA A 449 -13.93 -4.22 -6.98
CA ALA A 449 -14.58 -2.93 -6.86
C ALA A 449 -15.48 -2.76 -8.09
N LYS A 450 -16.81 -2.75 -7.89
CA LYS A 450 -17.71 -2.25 -8.92
C LYS A 450 -17.31 -0.79 -9.16
N GLU A 451 -17.33 -0.31 -10.40
CA GLU A 451 -17.45 1.13 -10.65
C GLU A 451 -18.76 1.59 -9.99
N LEU A 452 -18.75 1.85 -8.68
CA LEU A 452 -19.78 2.56 -7.91
C LEU A 452 -19.89 4.03 -8.37
N VAL A 453 -19.24 4.37 -9.47
CA VAL A 453 -18.95 5.71 -9.97
C VAL A 453 -19.55 5.92 -11.37
N ASP A 454 -20.01 4.87 -12.05
CA ASP A 454 -20.59 4.99 -13.39
C ASP A 454 -21.99 5.61 -13.38
N ASP A 455 -22.76 5.39 -12.31
CA ASP A 455 -24.05 6.06 -12.10
C ASP A 455 -23.91 7.52 -11.61
N LEU A 456 -22.68 7.97 -11.30
CA LEU A 456 -22.36 9.37 -10.94
C LEU A 456 -21.68 10.14 -12.08
N LYS A 457 -21.48 9.52 -13.26
CA LYS A 457 -20.85 10.16 -14.43
C LYS A 457 -21.67 11.31 -15.05
N GLU A 458 -22.87 11.62 -14.54
CA GLU A 458 -23.77 12.66 -15.09
C GLU A 458 -23.97 13.93 -14.23
N THR A 459 -23.16 14.18 -13.19
CA THR A 459 -23.10 15.55 -12.64
C THR A 459 -22.04 16.35 -13.37
N GLY A 460 -22.47 17.19 -14.33
CA GLY A 460 -21.61 17.97 -15.23
C GLY A 460 -20.42 18.62 -14.52
N THR A 461 -19.23 18.03 -14.70
CA THR A 461 -17.97 18.59 -14.24
C THR A 461 -17.68 19.85 -15.05
N ARG A 462 -17.64 21.01 -14.39
CA ARG A 462 -17.18 22.27 -15.00
C ARG A 462 -15.68 22.15 -15.25
N LYS A 463 -15.31 21.66 -16.45
CA LYS A 463 -13.92 21.69 -16.93
C LYS A 463 -13.35 23.11 -16.71
N LYS A 464 -12.28 23.21 -15.92
CA LYS A 464 -11.57 24.47 -15.70
C LYS A 464 -10.50 24.66 -16.76
N ASP A 465 -10.21 25.91 -17.08
CA ASP A 465 -9.18 26.26 -18.07
C ASP A 465 -7.75 26.19 -17.49
N LEU A 466 -7.60 26.11 -16.16
CA LEU A 466 -6.30 26.11 -15.48
C LEU A 466 -6.38 25.33 -14.16
N TYR A 467 -5.35 24.55 -13.86
CA TYR A 467 -5.20 23.77 -12.63
C TYR A 467 -3.87 24.08 -11.96
N LEU A 468 -3.79 23.91 -10.64
CA LEU A 468 -2.54 24.02 -9.90
C LEU A 468 -1.96 22.63 -9.67
N PHE A 469 -0.80 22.36 -10.28
CA PHE A 469 0.00 21.18 -9.99
C PHE A 469 1.07 21.52 -8.95
N THR A 470 1.21 20.68 -7.93
CA THR A 470 2.24 20.86 -6.90
C THR A 470 3.06 19.61 -6.68
N LEU A 471 4.35 19.78 -6.40
CA LEU A 471 5.21 18.76 -5.84
C LEU A 471 5.95 19.32 -4.63
N SER A 472 6.36 18.43 -3.73
CA SER A 472 7.28 18.79 -2.66
C SER A 472 8.16 17.63 -2.25
N ALA A 473 9.33 17.94 -1.70
CA ALA A 473 10.21 16.94 -1.10
C ALA A 473 11.06 17.50 0.04
N LYS A 474 11.72 16.63 0.80
CA LYS A 474 12.63 17.04 1.90
C LYS A 474 13.99 17.54 1.41
N SER A 475 14.34 17.27 0.16
CA SER A 475 15.58 17.76 -0.46
C SER A 475 15.35 18.14 -1.92
N ASN A 476 16.22 19.01 -2.45
CA ASN A 476 16.17 19.39 -3.87
C ASN A 476 16.41 18.18 -4.80
N LYS A 477 17.28 17.24 -4.39
CA LYS A 477 17.54 16.00 -5.14
C LYS A 477 16.27 15.15 -5.24
N ALA A 478 15.58 14.94 -4.11
CA ALA A 478 14.31 14.22 -4.09
C ALA A 478 13.22 14.91 -4.92
N LEU A 479 13.14 16.25 -4.87
CA LEU A 479 12.16 17.01 -5.66
C LEU A 479 12.37 16.82 -7.17
N ARG A 480 13.63 16.89 -7.63
CA ARG A 480 13.97 16.67 -9.05
C ARG A 480 13.70 15.23 -9.48
N GLN A 481 14.05 14.24 -8.65
CA GLN A 481 13.72 12.84 -8.94
C GLN A 481 12.20 12.62 -9.01
N LEU A 482 11.44 13.21 -8.09
CA LEU A 482 9.99 13.11 -8.09
C LEU A 482 9.39 13.73 -9.36
N ALA A 483 9.89 14.88 -9.80
CA ALA A 483 9.48 15.49 -11.07
C ALA A 483 9.79 14.59 -12.29
N SER A 484 10.96 13.92 -12.31
CA SER A 484 11.29 12.93 -13.35
C SER A 484 10.33 11.75 -13.35
N ASN A 485 10.08 11.17 -12.17
CA ASN A 485 9.16 10.04 -12.02
C ASN A 485 7.73 10.40 -12.50
N TYR A 486 7.26 11.62 -12.21
CA TYR A 486 5.97 12.11 -12.71
C TYR A 486 5.97 12.28 -14.23
N LEU A 487 7.03 12.83 -14.81
CA LEU A 487 7.14 12.98 -16.26
C LEU A 487 7.08 11.62 -16.97
N GLU A 488 7.87 10.64 -16.52
CA GLU A 488 7.90 9.28 -17.06
C GLU A 488 6.56 8.56 -16.89
N TYR A 489 5.92 8.71 -15.72
CA TYR A 489 4.63 8.10 -15.44
C TYR A 489 3.52 8.66 -16.34
N ILE A 490 3.44 9.98 -16.49
CA ILE A 490 2.43 10.62 -17.34
C ILE A 490 2.64 10.27 -18.82
N GLN A 491 3.89 10.13 -19.27
CA GLN A 491 4.20 9.69 -20.64
C GLN A 491 3.74 8.25 -20.93
N SER A 492 3.82 7.36 -19.94
CA SER A 492 3.37 5.97 -20.06
C SER A 492 1.86 5.79 -19.86
N HIS A 493 1.14 6.81 -19.36
CA HIS A 493 -0.29 6.75 -19.05
C HIS A 493 -1.09 7.88 -19.74
N PRO A 494 -1.26 7.86 -21.07
CA PRO A 494 -1.90 8.95 -21.83
C PRO A 494 -3.40 9.11 -21.56
N HIS A 495 -4.03 8.17 -20.84
CA HIS A 495 -5.46 8.19 -20.50
C HIS A 495 -5.79 8.97 -19.23
N LEU A 496 -4.77 9.42 -18.48
CA LEU A 496 -4.98 10.22 -17.28
C LEU A 496 -5.69 11.54 -17.59
N LEU A 497 -6.30 12.15 -16.59
CA LEU A 497 -6.91 13.46 -16.66
C LEU A 497 -6.11 14.47 -15.82
N ILE A 498 -5.95 15.70 -16.31
CA ILE A 498 -5.13 16.70 -15.62
C ILE A 498 -5.75 17.12 -14.29
N GLU A 499 -7.08 17.16 -14.23
CA GLU A 499 -7.86 17.43 -13.03
C GLU A 499 -7.62 16.39 -11.93
N ASP A 500 -7.55 15.10 -12.28
CA ASP A 500 -7.30 14.00 -11.34
C ASP A 500 -5.87 14.04 -10.80
N ILE A 501 -4.89 14.34 -11.67
CA ILE A 501 -3.49 14.51 -11.27
C ILE A 501 -3.38 15.67 -10.27
N CYS A 502 -3.88 16.85 -10.63
CA CYS A 502 -3.78 18.04 -9.80
C CYS A 502 -4.56 17.90 -8.49
N TYR A 503 -5.75 17.28 -8.53
CA TYR A 503 -6.54 16.97 -7.35
C TYR A 503 -5.73 16.10 -6.39
N THR A 504 -5.19 14.99 -6.89
CA THR A 504 -4.46 14.00 -6.09
C THR A 504 -3.19 14.57 -5.46
N VAL A 505 -2.36 15.31 -6.20
CA VAL A 505 -1.10 15.86 -5.64
C VAL A 505 -1.34 16.95 -4.61
N ASN A 506 -2.43 17.70 -4.72
CA ASN A 506 -2.74 18.79 -3.81
C ASN A 506 -3.38 18.30 -2.51
N ILE A 507 -4.27 17.30 -2.55
CA ILE A 507 -5.01 16.85 -1.37
C ILE A 507 -4.42 15.58 -0.74
N GLY A 508 -3.77 14.76 -1.55
CA GLY A 508 -3.33 13.41 -1.20
C GLY A 508 -1.84 13.26 -0.97
N ARG A 509 -1.08 14.36 -0.88
CA ARG A 509 0.36 14.37 -0.59
C ARG A 509 0.67 15.27 0.60
N SER A 510 1.74 14.93 1.31
CA SER A 510 2.29 15.78 2.37
C SER A 510 3.13 16.89 1.73
N HIS A 511 3.09 18.11 2.27
CA HIS A 511 3.75 19.27 1.66
C HIS A 511 5.03 19.70 2.38
N PHE A 512 6.17 19.20 1.90
CA PHE A 512 7.51 19.44 2.44
C PHE A 512 8.09 20.83 2.11
N ASN A 513 9.33 21.07 2.54
CA ASN A 513 10.00 22.36 2.48
C ASN A 513 10.57 22.71 1.10
N HIS A 514 11.00 21.76 0.28
CA HIS A 514 11.33 22.04 -1.12
C HIS A 514 10.07 21.89 -1.96
N ARG A 515 9.61 22.97 -2.59
CA ARG A 515 8.31 23.03 -3.27
C ARG A 515 8.44 23.45 -4.72
N LEU A 516 7.59 22.85 -5.54
CA LEU A 516 7.38 23.17 -6.95
C LEU A 516 5.90 23.41 -7.16
N GLY A 517 5.53 24.54 -7.75
CA GLY A 517 4.16 24.86 -8.17
C GLY A 517 4.15 25.16 -9.67
N MET A 518 3.14 24.65 -10.38
CA MET A 518 2.95 24.91 -11.80
C MET A 518 1.47 25.15 -12.07
N SER A 519 1.12 26.23 -12.77
CA SER A 519 -0.23 26.32 -13.32
C SER A 519 -0.27 25.61 -14.67
N VAL A 520 -1.21 24.69 -14.87
CA VAL A 520 -1.26 23.81 -16.04
C VAL A 520 -2.65 23.74 -16.64
N THR A 521 -2.72 23.70 -17.96
CA THR A 521 -3.97 23.67 -18.73
C THR A 521 -4.33 22.27 -19.24
N SER A 522 -3.33 21.40 -19.38
CA SER A 522 -3.45 20.05 -19.94
C SER A 522 -2.28 19.16 -19.52
N ILE A 523 -2.38 17.87 -19.82
CA ILE A 523 -1.26 16.93 -19.64
C ILE A 523 -0.05 17.33 -20.47
N ILE A 524 -0.24 17.76 -21.72
CA ILE A 524 0.86 18.15 -22.62
C ILE A 524 1.60 19.37 -22.04
N ASP A 525 0.85 20.34 -21.52
CA ASP A 525 1.39 21.52 -20.85
C ASP A 525 2.20 21.12 -19.59
N LEU A 526 1.65 20.21 -18.77
CA LEU A 526 2.36 19.68 -17.60
C LEU A 526 3.66 18.93 -17.98
N GLN A 527 3.63 18.07 -19.00
CA GLN A 527 4.82 17.36 -19.49
C GLN A 527 5.90 18.34 -19.96
N SER A 528 5.51 19.37 -20.72
CA SER A 528 6.42 20.40 -21.20
C SER A 528 7.06 21.16 -20.04
N LYS A 529 6.26 21.60 -19.06
CA LYS A 529 6.75 22.33 -17.88
C LYS A 529 7.63 21.48 -16.97
N LEU A 530 7.33 20.19 -16.80
CA LEU A 530 8.19 19.27 -16.05
C LEU A 530 9.52 19.06 -16.77
N ALA A 531 9.51 18.87 -18.09
CA ALA A 531 10.73 18.74 -18.88
C ALA A 531 11.62 20.00 -18.77
N GLN A 532 11.02 21.19 -18.92
CA GLN A 532 11.73 22.46 -18.78
C GLN A 532 12.29 22.68 -17.36
N TYR A 533 11.53 22.30 -16.32
CA TYR A 533 12.01 22.33 -14.94
C TYR A 533 13.24 21.43 -14.75
N LEU A 534 13.22 20.23 -15.35
CA LEU A 534 14.33 19.28 -15.29
C LEU A 534 15.56 19.78 -16.06
N THR A 535 15.40 20.50 -17.17
CA THR A 535 16.50 21.14 -17.92
C THR A 535 16.95 22.48 -17.33
N GLN A 536 16.28 22.98 -16.29
CA GLN A 536 16.53 24.29 -15.66
C GLN A 536 16.26 25.49 -16.59
N GLU A 537 15.35 25.32 -17.54
CA GLU A 537 14.87 26.43 -18.38
C GLU A 537 13.91 27.33 -17.59
N THR A 538 14.00 28.64 -17.81
CA THR A 538 13.09 29.61 -17.20
C THR A 538 11.76 29.60 -17.94
N THR A 539 10.72 29.08 -17.30
CA THR A 539 9.36 29.04 -17.84
C THR A 539 8.41 29.90 -17.02
N SER A 540 7.53 30.65 -17.69
CA SER A 540 6.42 31.32 -17.01
C SER A 540 5.54 30.28 -16.30
N GLN A 541 4.90 30.68 -15.19
CA GLN A 541 3.98 29.83 -14.45
C GLN A 541 4.59 28.55 -13.84
N VAL A 542 5.92 28.50 -13.71
CA VAL A 542 6.64 27.50 -12.95
C VAL A 542 7.36 28.20 -11.81
N TRP A 543 7.07 27.79 -10.58
CA TRP A 543 7.61 28.42 -9.38
C TRP A 543 8.29 27.36 -8.51
N GLN A 544 9.49 27.66 -8.04
CA GLN A 544 10.23 26.81 -7.10
C GLN A 544 10.63 27.62 -5.87
N GLY A 545 10.51 27.01 -4.68
CA GLY A 545 10.91 27.64 -3.42
C GLY A 545 11.41 26.63 -2.40
N LYS A 546 12.15 27.14 -1.41
CA LYS A 546 12.54 26.41 -0.20
C LYS A 546 12.00 27.15 1.02
N LEU A 547 11.20 26.47 1.83
CA LEU A 547 10.67 27.02 3.08
C LEU A 547 11.72 26.98 4.20
N ASN A 548 11.67 28.02 5.02
CA ASN A 548 12.29 27.99 6.33
C ASN A 548 11.27 27.43 7.33
N LEU A 549 11.53 26.22 7.85
CA LEU A 549 10.61 25.52 8.76
C LEU A 549 10.49 26.20 10.14
N ASN A 550 11.35 27.17 10.45
CA ASN A 550 11.37 27.84 11.76
C ASN A 550 10.47 29.09 11.83
N GLN A 551 9.81 29.47 10.73
CA GLN A 551 8.97 30.66 10.68
C GLN A 551 7.75 30.44 9.78
N ASP A 552 6.56 30.58 10.34
CA ASP A 552 5.32 30.63 9.56
C ASP A 552 5.24 31.96 8.81
N ALA A 553 5.04 31.90 7.49
CA ALA A 553 4.92 33.07 6.65
C ALA A 553 3.53 33.71 6.81
N LYS A 554 3.48 35.04 7.02
CA LYS A 554 2.23 35.79 7.17
C LYS A 554 1.87 36.52 5.88
N LEU A 555 0.63 36.35 5.41
CA LEU A 555 0.13 36.94 4.17
C LEU A 555 -0.85 38.09 4.45
N ALA A 556 -0.65 39.23 3.78
CA ALA A 556 -1.70 40.24 3.62
C ALA A 556 -2.21 40.24 2.18
N LEU A 557 -3.53 40.33 2.04
CA LEU A 557 -4.24 40.37 0.76
C LEU A 557 -4.74 41.79 0.50
N ILE A 558 -4.39 42.35 -0.67
CA ILE A 558 -4.78 43.69 -1.11
C ILE A 558 -5.56 43.54 -2.41
N VAL A 559 -6.87 43.76 -2.35
CA VAL A 559 -7.79 43.55 -3.48
C VAL A 559 -8.63 44.79 -3.66
N LYS A 560 -8.76 45.27 -4.91
CA LYS A 560 -9.65 46.39 -5.21
C LYS A 560 -11.12 46.04 -4.94
N PRO A 561 -11.97 47.02 -4.59
CA PRO A 561 -13.40 46.79 -4.30
C PRO A 561 -14.16 46.09 -5.45
N GLU A 562 -13.78 46.32 -6.70
CA GLU A 562 -14.37 45.68 -7.89
C GLU A 562 -14.15 44.16 -7.99
N ASN A 563 -13.24 43.59 -7.19
CA ASN A 563 -12.90 42.15 -7.20
C ASN A 563 -13.35 41.43 -5.91
N GLN A 564 -14.46 41.86 -5.31
CA GLN A 564 -14.97 41.35 -4.04
C GLN A 564 -15.25 39.84 -4.05
N GLU A 565 -15.82 39.30 -5.13
CA GLU A 565 -16.08 37.84 -5.25
C GLU A 565 -14.77 37.01 -5.20
N LEU A 566 -13.72 37.50 -5.87
CA LEU A 566 -12.42 36.84 -5.86
C LEU A 566 -11.77 36.91 -4.47
N LYS A 567 -11.95 38.04 -3.77
CA LYS A 567 -11.49 38.19 -2.38
C LYS A 567 -12.15 37.17 -1.46
N GLU A 568 -13.47 37.01 -1.51
CA GLU A 568 -14.21 36.04 -0.70
C GLU A 568 -13.76 34.60 -1.00
N LEU A 569 -13.52 34.28 -2.26
CA LEU A 569 -12.97 32.99 -2.66
C LEU A 569 -11.56 32.76 -2.07
N ILE A 570 -10.67 33.76 -2.13
CA ILE A 570 -9.32 33.66 -1.54
C ILE A 570 -9.40 33.47 -0.02
N GLU A 571 -10.26 34.23 0.65
CA GLU A 571 -10.49 34.14 2.11
C GLU A 571 -11.01 32.76 2.52
N SER A 572 -11.75 32.06 1.65
CA SER A 572 -12.17 30.67 1.91
C SER A 572 -11.05 29.63 1.73
N ILE A 573 -10.01 29.95 0.96
CA ILE A 573 -8.90 29.04 0.62
C ILE A 573 -7.69 29.28 1.51
N ILE A 574 -7.52 30.49 2.04
CA ILE A 574 -6.37 30.89 2.87
C ILE A 574 -6.85 31.36 4.24
N ASP A 575 -6.71 30.48 5.24
CA ASP A 575 -7.17 30.74 6.61
C ASP A 575 -6.28 31.73 7.40
N SER A 576 -5.07 32.05 6.89
CA SER A 576 -4.02 32.74 7.65
C SER A 576 -3.72 34.16 7.19
N LEU A 577 -4.74 34.91 6.73
CA LEU A 577 -4.58 36.30 6.33
C LEU A 577 -4.37 37.20 7.57
N VAL A 578 -3.44 38.15 7.47
CA VAL A 578 -3.11 39.12 8.52
C VAL A 578 -3.22 40.55 8.00
N ALA A 579 -3.23 41.51 8.93
CA ALA A 579 -3.13 42.92 8.59
C ALA A 579 -1.80 43.26 7.89
N VAL A 580 -1.84 44.27 7.02
CA VAL A 580 -0.74 44.68 6.11
C VAL A 580 0.56 45.01 6.87
N ASP A 581 0.47 45.57 8.06
CA ASP A 581 1.62 45.90 8.91
C ASP A 581 2.34 44.65 9.46
N MET A 582 1.57 43.59 9.75
CA MET A 582 2.07 42.33 10.30
C MET A 582 2.54 41.30 9.27
N ALA A 583 2.34 41.55 7.97
CA ALA A 583 2.62 40.59 6.90
C ALA A 583 4.09 40.55 6.47
N ASP A 584 4.55 39.35 6.12
CA ASP A 584 5.85 39.11 5.47
C ASP A 584 5.72 39.10 3.93
N ILE A 585 4.54 38.71 3.45
CA ILE A 585 4.19 38.57 2.05
C ILE A 585 2.94 39.42 1.76
N TYR A 586 2.97 40.16 0.66
CA TYR A 586 1.80 40.86 0.13
C TYR A 586 1.35 40.21 -1.16
N TRP A 587 0.05 39.95 -1.28
CA TRP A 587 -0.58 39.60 -2.54
C TRP A 587 -1.52 40.73 -2.96
N GLU A 588 -1.15 41.44 -4.02
CA GLU A 588 -1.97 42.50 -4.59
C GLU A 588 -2.65 42.06 -5.88
N ILE A 589 -3.95 42.30 -5.96
CA ILE A 589 -4.79 42.00 -7.12
C ILE A 589 -5.46 43.30 -7.60
N GLY A 590 -5.11 43.73 -8.81
CA GLY A 590 -5.59 44.99 -9.38
C GLY A 590 -4.52 45.72 -10.19
N ASP A 591 -4.54 47.05 -10.14
CA ASP A 591 -3.46 47.90 -10.66
C ASP A 591 -2.35 48.00 -9.63
N ARG A 592 -1.09 47.93 -10.07
CA ARG A 592 0.07 47.91 -9.18
C ARG A 592 0.12 49.18 -8.34
N GLN A 593 -0.18 49.09 -7.05
CA GLN A 593 0.07 50.17 -6.11
C GLN A 593 1.53 50.07 -5.67
N THR A 594 2.24 51.19 -5.71
CA THR A 594 3.67 51.25 -5.36
C THR A 594 3.83 51.16 -3.84
N ILE A 595 3.64 49.97 -3.25
CA ILE A 595 4.03 49.73 -1.86
C ILE A 595 5.55 49.53 -1.85
N ASN A 596 6.26 50.65 -1.72
CA ASN A 596 7.70 50.71 -1.81
C ASN A 596 8.32 50.29 -0.47
N ASN A 597 8.41 48.97 -0.22
CA ASN A 597 9.08 48.45 0.97
C ASN A 597 10.05 47.32 0.57
N GLN A 598 11.34 47.65 0.45
CA GLN A 598 12.38 46.81 -0.16
C GLN A 598 12.70 45.50 0.60
N GLN A 599 12.12 45.28 1.79
CA GLN A 599 12.41 44.10 2.63
C GLN A 599 11.34 43.00 2.58
N LYS A 600 10.18 43.22 1.94
CA LYS A 600 9.04 42.27 1.98
C LYS A 600 8.77 41.63 0.61
N LYS A 601 8.26 40.39 0.60
CA LYS A 601 7.97 39.65 -0.65
C LYS A 601 6.64 40.11 -1.23
N TYR A 602 6.61 40.38 -2.53
CA TYR A 602 5.44 40.92 -3.21
C TYR A 602 5.00 40.03 -4.37
N ILE A 603 3.74 39.62 -4.37
CA ILE A 603 3.08 38.94 -5.49
C ILE A 603 2.07 39.93 -6.06
N PHE A 604 2.22 40.23 -7.34
CA PHE A 604 1.29 41.09 -8.07
C PHE A 604 0.52 40.26 -9.09
N SER A 605 -0.80 40.40 -9.11
CA SER A 605 -1.67 39.73 -10.08
C SER A 605 -2.56 40.76 -10.78
N PRO A 606 -2.28 41.09 -12.05
CA PRO A 606 -3.05 42.10 -12.76
C PRO A 606 -4.46 41.60 -13.06
N THR A 607 -5.45 42.49 -12.91
CA THR A 607 -6.82 42.28 -13.38
C THR A 607 -6.96 42.98 -14.73
N ASN A 608 -6.76 42.25 -15.82
CA ASN A 608 -7.00 42.74 -17.18
C ASN A 608 -8.01 41.84 -17.89
N ASP A 609 -8.57 42.30 -19.01
CA ASP A 609 -9.63 41.58 -19.75
C ASP A 609 -9.21 40.20 -20.27
N GLN A 610 -7.92 39.83 -20.19
CA GLN A 610 -7.39 38.56 -20.70
C GLN A 610 -7.36 37.44 -19.65
N LEU A 611 -7.38 37.76 -18.35
CA LEU A 611 -7.33 36.78 -17.27
C LEU A 611 -8.65 36.74 -16.51
N ASN A 612 -9.23 35.54 -16.38
CA ASN A 612 -10.39 35.36 -15.51
C ASN A 612 -9.96 35.22 -14.04
N ASN A 613 -10.91 35.44 -13.11
CA ASN A 613 -10.67 35.35 -11.67
C ASN A 613 -10.04 34.02 -11.24
N TRP A 614 -10.38 32.91 -11.92
CA TRP A 614 -9.83 31.60 -11.64
C TRP A 614 -8.33 31.50 -12.01
N GLN A 615 -7.92 32.07 -13.15
CA GLN A 615 -6.52 32.10 -13.55
C GLN A 615 -5.68 32.97 -12.61
N ILE A 616 -6.22 34.11 -12.19
CA ILE A 616 -5.59 35.00 -11.19
C ILE A 616 -5.36 34.23 -9.87
N LEU A 617 -6.39 33.55 -9.38
CA LEU A 617 -6.34 32.73 -8.17
C LEU A 617 -5.25 31.65 -8.28
N ILE A 618 -5.30 30.80 -9.30
CA ILE A 618 -4.39 29.66 -9.45
C ILE A 618 -2.92 30.10 -9.56
N ASN A 619 -2.64 31.16 -10.32
CA ASN A 619 -1.29 31.69 -10.46
C ASN A 619 -0.76 32.31 -9.15
N GLY A 620 -1.62 32.99 -8.40
CA GLY A 620 -1.25 33.52 -7.09
C GLY A 620 -1.02 32.42 -6.07
N LEU A 621 -1.91 31.42 -6.02
CA LEU A 621 -1.77 30.25 -5.14
C LEU A 621 -0.48 29.47 -5.41
N GLY A 622 -0.08 29.30 -6.67
CA GLY A 622 1.19 28.65 -7.01
C GLY A 622 2.41 29.37 -6.44
N GLN A 623 2.42 30.71 -6.48
CA GLN A 623 3.47 31.53 -5.87
C GLN A 623 3.41 31.49 -4.34
N LEU A 624 2.23 31.59 -3.75
CA LEU A 624 2.04 31.53 -2.30
C LEU A 624 2.43 30.18 -1.72
N TYR A 625 2.14 29.09 -2.43
CA TYR A 625 2.49 27.73 -2.05
C TYR A 625 3.99 27.56 -1.86
N ILE A 626 4.81 28.04 -2.81
CA ILE A 626 6.27 27.93 -2.72
C ILE A 626 6.88 28.85 -1.65
N LEU A 627 6.12 29.86 -1.21
CA LEU A 627 6.48 30.76 -0.12
C LEU A 627 6.03 30.26 1.26
N GLY A 628 5.24 29.18 1.31
CA GLY A 628 4.90 28.49 2.55
C GLY A 628 3.57 28.88 3.15
N ILE A 629 2.76 29.64 2.43
CA ILE A 629 1.38 29.90 2.84
C ILE A 629 0.60 28.59 2.82
N LYS A 630 -0.16 28.36 3.89
CA LYS A 630 -1.03 27.19 4.03
C LYS A 630 -2.26 27.41 3.16
N ILE A 631 -2.52 26.45 2.27
CA ILE A 631 -3.65 26.46 1.35
C ILE A 631 -4.63 25.39 1.83
N ASN A 632 -5.91 25.75 1.94
CA ASN A 632 -6.97 24.80 2.19
C ASN A 632 -7.30 24.04 0.91
N TRP A 633 -6.56 22.95 0.68
CA TRP A 633 -6.69 22.12 -0.51
C TRP A 633 -8.06 21.47 -0.64
N GLN A 634 -8.75 21.19 0.46
CA GLN A 634 -10.09 20.61 0.43
C GLN A 634 -11.07 21.58 -0.24
N VAL A 635 -11.07 22.85 0.18
CA VAL A 635 -11.92 23.89 -0.42
C VAL A 635 -11.56 24.11 -1.89
N LEU A 636 -10.26 24.17 -2.23
CA LEU A 636 -9.86 24.31 -3.64
C LEU A 636 -10.34 23.13 -4.50
N SER A 637 -10.34 21.93 -3.93
CA SER A 637 -10.70 20.69 -4.61
C SER A 637 -12.18 20.57 -4.95
N ASP A 638 -13.06 21.22 -4.16
CA ASP A 638 -14.50 21.29 -4.44
C ASP A 638 -14.80 21.96 -5.80
N PHE A 639 -13.83 22.72 -6.34
CA PHE A 639 -13.94 23.39 -7.63
C PHE A 639 -13.26 22.65 -8.80
N SER A 640 -12.47 21.61 -8.55
CA SER A 640 -11.67 20.95 -9.61
C SER A 640 -12.41 19.80 -10.30
N GLY A 641 -13.34 19.13 -9.60
CA GLY A 641 -14.07 17.97 -10.11
C GLY A 641 -13.22 16.71 -10.34
N GLY A 642 -11.96 16.72 -9.89
CA GLY A 642 -11.03 15.59 -10.01
C GLY A 642 -11.27 14.51 -8.98
N LYS A 643 -10.72 13.32 -9.24
CA LYS A 643 -10.77 12.14 -8.38
C LYS A 643 -9.37 11.73 -7.93
N LYS A 644 -9.30 11.01 -6.81
CA LYS A 644 -8.06 10.38 -6.35
C LYS A 644 -7.64 9.30 -7.34
N ILE A 645 -6.40 9.36 -7.80
CA ILE A 645 -5.79 8.36 -8.67
C ILE A 645 -4.44 7.92 -8.10
N THR A 646 -3.94 6.78 -8.56
CA THR A 646 -2.56 6.36 -8.27
C THR A 646 -1.58 7.27 -9.02
N LEU A 647 -0.56 7.74 -8.32
CA LEU A 647 0.52 8.56 -8.87
C LEU A 647 1.86 8.14 -8.25
N PRO A 648 3.01 8.48 -8.86
CA PRO A 648 4.31 8.13 -8.32
C PRO A 648 4.50 8.56 -6.86
N ASN A 649 5.13 7.68 -6.10
CA ASN A 649 5.41 7.84 -4.68
C ASN A 649 6.74 8.58 -4.44
N TYR A 650 6.98 8.95 -3.18
CA TYR A 650 8.17 9.66 -2.74
C TYR A 650 9.48 8.91 -3.06
N PRO A 651 10.48 9.55 -3.69
CA PRO A 651 11.76 8.93 -3.99
C PRO A 651 12.70 9.05 -2.79
N PHE A 652 12.66 8.05 -1.89
CA PHE A 652 13.54 7.99 -0.71
C PHE A 652 15.01 8.15 -1.08
N GLN A 653 15.75 8.97 -0.31
CA GLN A 653 17.17 9.23 -0.53
C GLN A 653 18.00 8.29 0.31
N ARG A 654 18.09 7.04 -0.15
CA ARG A 654 18.68 5.94 0.62
C ARG A 654 20.20 6.07 0.74
N SER A 655 20.71 5.71 1.91
CA SER A 655 22.14 5.55 2.21
C SER A 655 22.36 4.24 2.95
N ILE A 656 23.60 3.74 2.98
CA ILE A 656 23.93 2.44 3.60
C ILE A 656 23.96 2.57 5.13
N TYR A 657 23.25 1.69 5.82
CA TYR A 657 23.23 1.51 7.27
C TYR A 657 23.33 0.01 7.58
N TRP A 658 24.50 -0.48 7.96
CA TRP A 658 24.73 -1.90 8.22
C TRP A 658 25.69 -2.12 9.39
N LEU A 659 25.77 -3.37 9.87
CA LEU A 659 26.52 -3.75 11.06
C LEU A 659 28.03 -3.43 10.98
N ASP A 660 28.59 -3.43 9.77
CA ASP A 660 30.03 -3.26 9.54
C ASP A 660 30.38 -1.88 8.96
N SER A 661 29.41 -0.97 8.85
CA SER A 661 29.72 0.41 8.48
C SER A 661 30.45 1.07 9.66
N THR A 662 31.78 1.11 9.62
CA THR A 662 32.54 2.12 10.34
C THR A 662 31.95 3.46 9.92
N MET A 663 31.24 4.15 10.80
CA MET A 663 30.74 5.49 10.48
C MET A 663 31.95 6.35 10.17
N SER A 664 32.18 6.62 8.89
CA SER A 664 33.00 7.74 8.47
C SER A 664 32.34 8.97 9.07
N ASN A 665 32.96 9.56 10.08
CA ASN A 665 32.58 10.82 10.71
C ASN A 665 32.73 12.01 9.73
N GLU A 666 32.21 11.88 8.52
CA GLU A 666 32.19 12.93 7.51
C GLU A 666 30.85 12.87 6.76
N GLN A 667 29.83 13.56 7.29
CA GLN A 667 28.90 14.40 6.53
C GLN A 667 28.00 15.22 7.46
#